data_AF-L0AWG9-F1
#
_entry.id   AF-L0AWG9-F1
#
_cell.length_a   1.000
_cell.length_b   1.000
_cell.length_c   1.000
_cell.angle_alpha   90.00
_cell.angle_beta   90.00
_cell.angle_gamma   90.00
#
_symmetry.space_group_name_H-M   'P 1'
#
loop_
_entity.id
_entity.type
_entity.pdbx_description
1 polymer ?
#
loop_
_entity_poly.entity_id
_entity_poly.type
_entity_poly.pdbx_seq_one_letter_code
_entity_poly.pdbx_strand_id
1 'polypeptide(L)'
;MSTMTETDKGNTNQKVASFMVGFALAQVPRLAVSAGKFSAVRFRISSSYIPLFLNQMIISYRIAALLGTMVMNGLILGSPTFKDSLNIVSSICTSLMPLCYAVTLVTFYTGGDEGYITAYYWGIVLTSFMYGCSVVSVTTLASSEIAAYLAAIPAASIVSSSYHLSFVKFGNKCRLQNINYWVVVWQIITAIGLAVIAAGIWIPAYGGEQINSGSGGDDDFSTGWNLSKSPLFLAAFGYGLQYAFYPAIAPYKLAGIQKGFYISLILLYTGAIPPAILLYLKEAKKGPDRKWENRDAAWHYAWFLFALEVTCAYIFTIILHYPDGFIARTLRNSTILLTLVIVLYDMCVHTTRGIGSNGASRQTKSGKGKNRQMATLNTLLYSIMQLIFAFMGNGYLKTYRLAEKDPANWPTAHYGFWKSLGYWCGCSTKCACKNLLTAFTTDVRGSIVEKKEFLYIVYADEADNIRKPPKTKNPKPGDNKEGKAHKLKEEKSRADQAEHGELNADGESGANAAPLDPPHLGQNEVQREEVPAADLSDQAPDTESETKMLLGAQSGILTGKIYGIISGKMRSFSLLSIAFFVGFCYCIPPNSKGSGGNATQNSREVNPASQVQRVVQQIPQEKQTVPSTNVGAPTPAATVIKTVELDLKDVDRKIFLATESSESGLVEKTFTVKVKESHRLTEVYELNVPVWKSDSPNKHCTLATVHFEGENPMLASLSLNQGFVYLKNKDGKWVAVSKEDYDAALTNMKARASLPEAKAVELDVSDVDGNVFVVKEETVEGVPLKTVTPKEGHHISSVVDGEKEVWKGADKEHGQKVMIYYDGESPASVVVNFVKADGTKPWKYHNLQDNKWNVVNKQVNENFVKELMKKAPQFPPPKDPKTLDLSSLADSRYKTVDLSIDGVPARVYVVGPKEDINKVECSEKEVWKAPDATGGGNRYNVASGQKCTCCITFLQDTSTNMAVVDINDGNVLREIFKFDRDEWKKATNYPQDIAALKTYTDPPAKFTLDISSPKEDGERFKLVKEEKNGVTTQLFATKQGHLIQKVMDGKMDVYTVPRDQVCYLCEIHSKGTSKLLRIHSHKDYKIEFQCYESAGSGWKVVERQYFGGKLENMQRD
;
A
#
# COMPACT_ATOMS: atom_id res chain seq x y z
N MET A 1 -17.47 6.71 56.90
CA MET A 1 -17.94 7.10 55.55
C MET A 1 -18.01 8.62 55.54
N SER A 2 -16.97 9.30 55.06
CA SER A 2 -16.81 10.74 55.29
C SER A 2 -17.68 11.57 54.35
N THR A 3 -18.41 12.54 54.90
CA THR A 3 -19.19 13.53 54.16
C THR A 3 -18.28 14.43 53.34
N MET A 4 -18.40 14.38 52.01
CA MET A 4 -17.71 15.31 51.10
C MET A 4 -18.26 16.73 51.27
N THR A 5 -17.35 17.71 51.35
CA THR A 5 -17.73 19.12 51.41
C THR A 5 -18.34 19.58 50.09
N GLU A 6 -19.05 20.72 50.08
CA GLU A 6 -19.58 21.27 48.83
C GLU A 6 -18.46 21.66 47.85
N THR A 7 -17.31 22.10 48.37
CA THR A 7 -16.11 22.35 47.57
C THR A 7 -15.57 21.08 46.91
N ASP A 8 -15.56 19.95 47.60
CA ASP A 8 -15.18 18.64 47.02
C ASP A 8 -16.16 18.20 45.93
N LYS A 9 -17.46 18.40 46.14
CA LYS A 9 -18.50 18.12 45.13
C LYS A 9 -18.32 19.00 43.89
N GLY A 10 -18.11 20.31 44.06
CA GLY A 10 -17.88 21.26 42.97
C GLY A 10 -16.66 20.89 42.11
N ASN A 11 -15.53 20.61 42.75
CA ASN A 11 -14.31 20.14 42.08
C ASN A 11 -14.53 18.80 41.35
N THR A 12 -15.32 17.88 41.94
CA THR A 12 -15.66 16.60 41.31
C THR A 12 -16.52 16.80 40.06
N ASN A 13 -17.55 17.64 40.14
CA ASN A 13 -18.42 17.96 39.01
C ASN A 13 -17.65 18.61 37.85
N GLN A 14 -16.75 19.56 38.15
CA GLN A 14 -15.88 20.20 37.15
C GLN A 14 -14.93 19.21 36.48
N LYS A 15 -14.36 18.26 37.22
CA LYS A 15 -13.52 17.18 36.67
C LYS A 15 -14.31 16.26 35.73
N VAL A 16 -15.51 15.84 36.12
CA VAL A 16 -16.40 14.99 35.30
C VAL A 16 -16.84 15.74 34.03
N ALA A 17 -17.25 17.01 34.15
CA ALA A 17 -17.59 17.85 33.01
C ALA A 17 -16.43 17.95 32.00
N SER A 18 -15.21 18.17 32.50
CA SER A 18 -14.00 18.29 31.68
C SER A 18 -13.63 17.01 30.95
N PHE A 19 -13.85 15.84 31.58
CA PHE A 19 -13.71 14.54 30.92
C PHE A 19 -14.79 14.34 29.84
N MET A 20 -16.07 14.55 30.18
CA MET A 20 -17.19 14.30 29.26
C MET A 20 -17.16 15.20 28.02
N VAL A 21 -16.81 16.48 28.16
CA VAL A 21 -16.66 17.38 27.02
C VAL A 21 -15.43 17.03 26.17
N GLY A 22 -14.32 16.59 26.79
CA GLY A 22 -13.17 16.05 26.06
C GLY A 22 -13.52 14.81 25.25
N PHE A 23 -14.33 13.91 25.82
CA PHE A 23 -14.78 12.68 25.19
C PHE A 23 -15.73 12.94 24.00
N ALA A 24 -16.62 13.92 24.11
CA ALA A 24 -17.55 14.31 23.05
C ALA A 24 -16.87 15.11 21.92
N LEU A 25 -15.94 16.00 22.25
CA LEU A 25 -15.15 16.73 21.25
C LEU A 25 -14.19 15.81 20.49
N ALA A 26 -13.65 14.77 21.12
CA ALA A 26 -12.80 13.77 20.49
C ALA A 26 -13.50 12.93 19.40
N GLN A 27 -14.84 13.01 19.25
CA GLN A 27 -15.55 12.28 18.19
C GLN A 27 -15.38 12.92 16.80
N VAL A 28 -15.14 14.23 16.67
CA VAL A 28 -14.96 14.90 15.35
C VAL A 28 -13.78 14.31 14.55
N PRO A 29 -12.54 14.20 15.07
CA PRO A 29 -11.47 13.52 14.34
C PRO A 29 -11.74 12.04 14.09
N ARG A 30 -12.54 11.36 14.93
CA ARG A 30 -12.92 9.96 14.71
C ARG A 30 -13.96 9.80 13.60
N LEU A 31 -14.79 10.81 13.37
CA LEU A 31 -15.70 10.88 12.22
C LEU A 31 -14.93 11.23 10.93
N ALA A 32 -14.01 12.21 10.97
CA ALA A 32 -13.25 12.64 9.80
C ALA A 32 -12.17 11.64 9.35
N VAL A 33 -11.54 10.91 10.28
CA VAL A 33 -10.48 9.92 10.01
C VAL A 33 -11.05 8.50 9.98
N SER A 34 -11.43 7.97 11.14
CA SER A 34 -11.72 6.54 11.32
C SER A 34 -13.01 6.10 10.63
N ALA A 35 -14.03 6.97 10.56
CA ALA A 35 -15.25 6.70 9.80
C ALA A 35 -15.07 6.86 8.28
N GLY A 36 -14.01 7.55 7.83
CA GLY A 36 -13.90 8.06 6.46
C GLY A 36 -13.90 6.99 5.36
N LYS A 37 -13.33 5.80 5.59
CA LYS A 37 -13.38 4.67 4.64
C LYS A 37 -14.83 4.19 4.45
N PHE A 38 -15.58 4.06 5.54
CA PHE A 38 -16.98 3.67 5.51
C PHE A 38 -17.86 4.75 4.83
N SER A 39 -17.55 6.03 5.06
CA SER A 39 -18.18 7.16 4.35
C SER A 39 -17.88 7.16 2.85
N ALA A 40 -16.66 6.87 2.42
CA ALA A 40 -16.29 6.84 1.00
C ALA A 40 -17.12 5.82 0.20
N VAL A 41 -17.38 4.64 0.78
CA VAL A 41 -18.25 3.61 0.18
C VAL A 41 -19.69 4.10 0.05
N ARG A 42 -20.23 4.83 1.05
CA ARG A 42 -21.57 5.45 0.98
C ARG A 42 -21.69 6.46 -0.17
N PHE A 43 -20.61 7.14 -0.54
CA PHE A 43 -20.60 8.10 -1.65
C PHE A 43 -20.20 7.50 -3.02
N ARG A 44 -20.13 6.16 -3.12
CA ARG A 44 -19.71 5.43 -4.34
C ARG A 44 -18.32 5.83 -4.86
N ILE A 45 -17.41 6.21 -3.96
CA ILE A 45 -16.01 6.46 -4.32
C ILE A 45 -15.28 5.13 -4.53
N SER A 46 -14.68 4.95 -5.70
CA SER A 46 -13.85 3.78 -6.04
C SER A 46 -12.71 3.59 -5.03
N SER A 47 -12.33 2.33 -4.74
CA SER A 47 -11.24 1.97 -3.83
C SER A 47 -9.96 2.76 -4.09
N SER A 48 -9.59 2.91 -5.37
CA SER A 48 -8.45 3.70 -5.87
C SER A 48 -8.45 5.18 -5.45
N TYR A 49 -9.62 5.74 -5.14
CA TYR A 49 -9.83 7.15 -4.80
C TYR A 49 -10.19 7.39 -3.32
N ILE A 50 -10.46 6.32 -2.54
CA ILE A 50 -10.64 6.39 -1.08
C ILE A 50 -9.47 7.15 -0.39
N PRO A 51 -8.18 6.91 -0.68
CA PRO A 51 -7.11 7.68 -0.03
C PRO A 51 -7.10 9.17 -0.36
N LEU A 52 -7.51 9.57 -1.58
CA LEU A 52 -7.62 10.98 -1.95
C LEU A 52 -8.76 11.65 -1.18
N PHE A 53 -9.92 10.97 -1.08
CA PHE A 53 -11.04 11.39 -0.25
C PHE A 53 -10.62 11.55 1.23
N LEU A 54 -9.98 10.53 1.82
CA LEU A 54 -9.49 10.58 3.20
C LEU A 54 -8.52 11.74 3.43
N ASN A 55 -7.54 11.94 2.54
CA ASN A 55 -6.59 13.04 2.64
C ASN A 55 -7.29 14.41 2.56
N GLN A 56 -8.24 14.58 1.64
CA GLN A 56 -9.02 15.81 1.49
C GLN A 56 -9.86 16.12 2.74
N MET A 57 -10.55 15.12 3.30
CA MET A 57 -11.30 15.23 4.55
C MET A 57 -10.40 15.64 5.73
N ILE A 58 -9.23 15.00 5.86
CA ILE A 58 -8.29 15.20 6.97
C ILE A 58 -7.64 16.59 6.93
N ILE A 59 -7.22 17.05 5.74
CA ILE A 59 -6.64 18.39 5.57
C ILE A 59 -7.67 19.47 5.91
N SER A 60 -8.90 19.33 5.39
CA SER A 60 -10.00 20.28 5.60
C SER A 60 -10.42 20.35 7.07
N TYR A 61 -10.57 19.20 7.74
CA TYR A 61 -10.83 19.11 9.18
C TYR A 61 -9.76 19.86 10.00
N ARG A 62 -8.48 19.63 9.72
CA ARG A 62 -7.36 20.23 10.47
C ARG A 62 -7.31 21.74 10.33
N ILE A 63 -7.48 22.28 9.12
CA ILE A 63 -7.47 23.74 8.90
C ILE A 63 -8.70 24.39 9.53
N ALA A 64 -9.89 23.84 9.34
CA ALA A 64 -11.11 24.38 9.93
C ALA A 64 -11.04 24.40 11.47
N ALA A 65 -10.50 23.34 12.09
CA ALA A 65 -10.24 23.30 13.52
C ALA A 65 -9.20 24.35 13.98
N LEU A 66 -8.15 24.62 13.20
CA LEU A 66 -7.21 25.71 13.49
C LEU A 66 -7.87 27.09 13.33
N LEU A 67 -8.72 27.30 12.31
CA LEU A 67 -9.43 28.57 12.12
C LEU A 67 -10.36 28.88 13.30
N GLY A 68 -11.15 27.91 13.79
CA GLY A 68 -11.95 28.08 15.00
C GLY A 68 -11.09 28.32 16.25
N THR A 69 -9.95 27.63 16.35
CA THR A 69 -8.96 27.85 17.41
C THR A 69 -8.40 29.28 17.38
N MET A 70 -8.06 29.80 16.20
CA MET A 70 -7.53 31.15 16.00
C MET A 70 -8.58 32.23 16.30
N VAL A 71 -9.83 32.05 15.85
CA VAL A 71 -10.94 32.99 16.14
C VAL A 71 -11.18 33.09 17.64
N MET A 72 -11.33 31.96 18.35
CA MET A 72 -11.56 31.97 19.80
C MET A 72 -10.36 32.53 20.59
N ASN A 73 -9.12 32.27 20.13
CA ASN A 73 -7.94 32.92 20.69
C ASN A 73 -7.95 34.44 20.49
N GLY A 74 -8.27 34.91 19.29
CA GLY A 74 -8.34 36.33 18.96
C GLY A 74 -9.35 37.08 19.83
N LEU A 75 -10.51 36.47 20.10
CA LEU A 75 -11.53 37.04 20.99
C LEU A 75 -11.04 37.13 22.46
N ILE A 76 -10.46 36.04 23.00
CA ILE A 76 -10.01 35.98 24.40
C ILE A 76 -8.76 36.82 24.68
N LEU A 77 -7.86 36.95 23.70
CA LEU A 77 -6.61 37.71 23.86
C LEU A 77 -6.77 39.18 23.43
N GLY A 78 -7.62 39.47 22.44
CA GLY A 78 -7.83 40.82 21.90
C GLY A 78 -8.83 41.68 22.67
N SER A 79 -9.75 41.08 23.44
CA SER A 79 -10.74 41.81 24.24
C SER A 79 -10.64 41.47 25.73
N PRO A 80 -10.28 42.43 26.62
CA PRO A 80 -10.25 42.21 28.06
C PRO A 80 -11.60 41.78 28.65
N THR A 81 -12.71 42.35 28.17
CA THR A 81 -14.07 42.09 28.68
C THR A 81 -14.65 40.76 28.21
N PHE A 82 -14.13 40.19 27.11
CA PHE A 82 -14.55 38.87 26.63
C PHE A 82 -14.20 37.74 27.63
N LYS A 83 -13.25 37.98 28.55
CA LYS A 83 -12.93 37.06 29.65
C LYS A 83 -14.10 36.80 30.60
N ASP A 84 -15.01 37.76 30.74
CA ASP A 84 -16.15 37.70 31.66
C ASP A 84 -17.31 36.94 31.00
N SER A 85 -17.52 37.15 29.70
CA SER A 85 -18.47 36.38 28.88
C SER A 85 -18.02 34.93 28.58
N LEU A 86 -16.79 34.55 28.91
CA LEU A 86 -16.19 33.26 28.49
C LEU A 86 -17.00 32.04 28.96
N ASN A 87 -17.62 32.08 30.14
CA ASN A 87 -18.45 30.99 30.65
C ASN A 87 -19.67 30.77 29.73
N ILE A 88 -20.37 31.85 29.40
CA ILE A 88 -21.54 31.87 28.50
C ILE A 88 -21.13 31.42 27.09
N VAL A 89 -20.04 31.98 26.54
CA VAL A 89 -19.52 31.61 25.22
C VAL A 89 -19.12 30.13 25.15
N SER A 90 -18.48 29.60 26.20
CA SER A 90 -18.12 28.18 26.27
C SER A 90 -19.37 27.29 26.31
N SER A 91 -20.37 27.64 27.13
CA SER A 91 -21.67 26.96 27.14
C SER A 91 -22.37 26.97 25.78
N ILE A 92 -22.39 28.10 25.08
CA ILE A 92 -22.95 28.21 23.72
C ILE A 92 -22.18 27.30 22.75
N CYS A 93 -20.84 27.33 22.75
CA CYS A 93 -20.03 26.47 21.89
C CYS A 93 -20.33 24.98 22.12
N THR A 94 -20.39 24.54 23.38
CA THR A 94 -20.73 23.14 23.72
C THR A 94 -22.14 22.75 23.30
N SER A 95 -23.11 23.67 23.40
CA SER A 95 -24.51 23.44 23.02
C SER A 95 -24.76 23.46 21.51
N LEU A 96 -23.86 24.05 20.72
CA LEU A 96 -23.92 24.04 19.26
C LEU A 96 -23.32 22.76 18.64
N MET A 97 -22.44 22.05 19.33
CA MET A 97 -21.84 20.80 18.83
C MET A 97 -22.88 19.72 18.44
N PRO A 98 -23.96 19.44 19.21
CA PRO A 98 -25.03 18.56 18.78
C PRO A 98 -25.69 18.97 17.46
N LEU A 99 -25.88 20.27 17.23
CA LEU A 99 -26.49 20.79 16.00
C LEU A 99 -25.56 20.60 14.79
N CYS A 100 -24.25 20.83 14.95
CA CYS A 100 -23.27 20.57 13.89
C CYS A 100 -23.21 19.08 13.51
N TYR A 101 -23.23 18.18 14.50
CA TYR A 101 -23.35 16.73 14.23
C TYR A 101 -24.69 16.37 13.58
N ALA A 102 -25.82 17.00 13.96
CA ALA A 102 -27.12 16.77 13.32
C ALA A 102 -27.15 17.23 11.85
N VAL A 103 -26.56 18.38 11.52
CA VAL A 103 -26.36 18.82 10.12
C VAL A 103 -25.48 17.83 9.35
N THR A 104 -24.43 17.31 9.99
CA THR A 104 -23.56 16.27 9.40
C THR A 104 -24.30 14.94 9.19
N LEU A 105 -25.23 14.56 10.08
CA LEU A 105 -26.09 13.39 9.91
C LEU A 105 -27.07 13.56 8.74
N VAL A 106 -27.76 14.70 8.66
CA VAL A 106 -28.71 14.99 7.58
C VAL A 106 -28.02 14.99 6.21
N THR A 107 -26.83 15.60 6.12
CA THR A 107 -26.04 15.64 4.87
C THR A 107 -25.40 14.30 4.49
N PHE A 108 -25.21 13.38 5.44
CA PHE A 108 -24.80 11.99 5.17
C PHE A 108 -25.96 11.07 4.76
N TYR A 109 -27.15 11.30 5.35
CA TYR A 109 -28.37 10.52 5.10
C TYR A 109 -29.00 10.84 3.74
N THR A 110 -29.01 12.11 3.34
CA THR A 110 -29.68 12.60 2.13
C THR A 110 -28.89 12.39 0.82
N GLY A 111 -29.58 12.52 -0.32
CA GLY A 111 -28.97 12.50 -1.66
C GLY A 111 -28.99 11.16 -2.40
N GLY A 112 -29.90 10.23 -2.06
CA GLY A 112 -30.06 8.96 -2.80
C GLY A 112 -28.81 8.06 -2.77
N ASP A 113 -28.68 7.16 -3.74
CA ASP A 113 -27.62 6.12 -3.77
C ASP A 113 -26.19 6.66 -3.87
N GLU A 114 -26.00 7.86 -4.40
CA GLU A 114 -24.68 8.53 -4.50
C GLU A 114 -24.38 9.46 -3.32
N GLY A 115 -25.40 10.05 -2.68
CA GLY A 115 -25.28 10.93 -1.53
C GLY A 115 -24.68 12.31 -1.84
N TYR A 116 -25.06 13.33 -1.04
CA TYR A 116 -24.54 14.69 -1.20
C TYR A 116 -23.13 14.87 -0.58
N ILE A 117 -22.13 14.23 -1.18
CA ILE A 117 -20.73 14.22 -0.72
C ILE A 117 -20.17 15.63 -0.40
N THR A 118 -20.44 16.62 -1.24
CA THR A 118 -20.03 18.02 -1.02
C THR A 118 -20.72 18.65 0.19
N ALA A 119 -22.01 18.35 0.43
CA ALA A 119 -22.73 18.86 1.59
C ALA A 119 -22.24 18.21 2.89
N TYR A 120 -21.96 16.90 2.88
CA TYR A 120 -21.36 16.19 4.01
C TYR A 120 -19.96 16.70 4.34
N TYR A 121 -19.14 16.96 3.32
CA TYR A 121 -17.83 17.60 3.45
C TYR A 121 -17.93 18.96 4.17
N TRP A 122 -18.83 19.84 3.72
CA TRP A 122 -19.04 21.15 4.38
C TRP A 122 -19.66 21.02 5.78
N GLY A 123 -20.50 20.01 6.04
CA GLY A 123 -20.98 19.67 7.38
C GLY A 123 -19.86 19.29 8.34
N ILE A 124 -18.89 18.48 7.89
CA ILE A 124 -17.69 18.18 8.66
C ILE A 124 -16.80 19.42 8.83
N VAL A 125 -16.60 20.25 7.80
CA VAL A 125 -15.84 21.52 7.93
C VAL A 125 -16.46 22.45 8.99
N LEU A 126 -17.79 22.62 8.99
CA LEU A 126 -18.50 23.39 10.00
C LEU A 126 -18.33 22.81 11.42
N THR A 127 -18.49 21.49 11.55
CA THR A 127 -18.30 20.77 12.82
C THR A 127 -16.85 20.87 13.32
N SER A 128 -15.89 20.91 12.40
CA SER A 128 -14.45 21.07 12.71
C SER A 128 -14.13 22.47 13.23
N PHE A 129 -14.71 23.52 12.61
CA PHE A 129 -14.59 24.89 13.09
C PHE A 129 -15.17 25.06 14.49
N MET A 130 -16.39 24.56 14.72
CA MET A 130 -17.03 24.63 16.04
C MET A 130 -16.31 23.78 17.10
N TYR A 131 -15.67 22.67 16.71
CA TYR A 131 -14.74 21.94 17.56
C TYR A 131 -13.56 22.81 17.98
N GLY A 132 -12.92 23.55 17.07
CA GLY A 132 -11.82 24.48 17.40
C GLY A 132 -12.23 25.55 18.43
N CYS A 133 -13.37 26.21 18.21
CA CYS A 133 -13.94 27.19 19.15
C CYS A 133 -14.26 26.57 20.53
N SER A 134 -14.82 25.36 20.53
CA SER A 134 -15.14 24.62 21.74
C SER A 134 -13.89 24.21 22.51
N VAL A 135 -12.87 23.67 21.84
CA VAL A 135 -11.61 23.24 22.47
C VAL A 135 -10.95 24.42 23.19
N VAL A 136 -10.79 25.58 22.55
CA VAL A 136 -10.15 26.74 23.19
C VAL A 136 -10.92 27.24 24.41
N SER A 137 -12.25 27.40 24.29
CA SER A 137 -13.06 27.92 25.41
C SER A 137 -13.09 26.93 26.59
N VAL A 138 -13.28 25.64 26.31
CA VAL A 138 -13.21 24.54 27.28
C VAL A 138 -11.84 24.48 27.97
N THR A 139 -10.73 24.39 27.23
CA THR A 139 -9.40 24.21 27.83
C THR A 139 -8.91 25.46 28.56
N THR A 140 -9.37 26.65 28.18
CA THR A 140 -9.11 27.89 28.92
C THR A 140 -9.84 27.88 30.27
N LEU A 141 -11.15 27.57 30.28
CA LEU A 141 -11.98 27.62 31.47
C LEU A 141 -11.66 26.47 32.45
N ALA A 142 -11.64 25.24 31.95
CA ALA A 142 -11.23 24.03 32.67
C ALA A 142 -9.71 23.79 32.70
N SER A 143 -8.89 24.83 32.56
CA SER A 143 -7.42 24.75 32.65
C SER A 143 -6.88 24.20 33.97
N SER A 144 -7.70 24.11 35.02
CA SER A 144 -7.41 23.35 36.24
C SER A 144 -7.57 21.84 36.07
N GLU A 145 -8.58 21.39 35.31
CA GLU A 145 -8.96 19.99 35.10
C GLU A 145 -8.47 19.42 33.75
N ILE A 146 -7.49 20.09 33.13
CA ILE A 146 -6.96 19.74 31.81
C ILE A 146 -6.39 18.30 31.73
N ALA A 147 -5.90 17.73 32.85
CA ALA A 147 -5.55 16.31 32.94
C ALA A 147 -6.74 15.36 32.66
N ALA A 148 -7.94 15.68 33.14
CA ALA A 148 -9.14 14.89 32.90
C ALA A 148 -9.64 15.02 31.45
N TYR A 149 -9.56 16.23 30.89
CA TYR A 149 -9.81 16.46 29.45
C TYR A 149 -8.84 15.66 28.57
N LEU A 150 -7.53 15.67 28.89
CA LEU A 150 -6.51 14.92 28.14
C LEU A 150 -6.68 13.39 28.28
N ALA A 151 -7.13 12.89 29.43
CA ALA A 151 -7.43 11.48 29.62
C ALA A 151 -8.67 11.00 28.83
N ALA A 152 -9.59 11.90 28.49
CA ALA A 152 -10.77 11.58 27.70
C ALA A 152 -10.46 11.30 26.21
N ILE A 153 -9.40 11.90 25.65
CA ILE A 153 -9.01 11.75 24.24
C ILE A 153 -8.64 10.29 23.86
N PRO A 154 -7.73 9.59 24.59
CA PRO A 154 -7.45 8.18 24.32
C PRO A 154 -8.64 7.28 24.70
N ALA A 155 -9.39 7.60 25.75
CA ALA A 155 -10.60 6.84 26.10
C ALA A 155 -11.66 6.85 24.98
N ALA A 156 -11.96 8.02 24.41
CA ALA A 156 -12.83 8.17 23.25
C ALA A 156 -12.30 7.42 22.01
N SER A 157 -10.98 7.37 21.85
CA SER A 157 -10.33 6.65 20.76
C SER A 157 -10.50 5.13 20.90
N ILE A 158 -10.23 4.57 22.09
CA ILE A 158 -10.41 3.15 22.38
C ILE A 158 -11.88 2.75 22.18
N VAL A 159 -12.82 3.56 22.65
CA VAL A 159 -14.27 3.29 22.48
C VAL A 159 -14.68 3.33 21.01
N SER A 160 -14.23 4.33 20.22
CA SER A 160 -14.55 4.43 18.80
C SER A 160 -14.03 3.23 17.99
N SER A 161 -12.79 2.80 18.20
CA SER A 161 -12.23 1.64 17.50
C SER A 161 -12.91 0.33 17.94
N SER A 162 -13.18 0.17 19.24
CA SER A 162 -13.93 -0.99 19.76
C SER A 162 -15.34 -1.06 19.19
N TYR A 163 -16.01 0.08 19.04
CA TYR A 163 -17.33 0.20 18.41
C TYR A 163 -17.28 -0.22 16.94
N HIS A 164 -16.37 0.35 16.13
CA HIS A 164 -16.26 0.04 14.69
C HIS A 164 -16.10 -1.45 14.44
N LEU A 165 -15.12 -2.08 15.10
CA LEU A 165 -14.88 -3.51 14.98
C LEU A 165 -16.08 -4.35 15.46
N SER A 166 -16.66 -4.01 16.61
CA SER A 166 -17.80 -4.77 17.16
C SER A 166 -19.03 -4.67 16.24
N PHE A 167 -19.28 -3.50 15.66
CA PHE A 167 -20.40 -3.29 14.74
C PHE A 167 -20.21 -4.05 13.43
N VAL A 168 -19.00 -4.11 12.86
CA VAL A 168 -18.73 -4.91 11.65
C VAL A 168 -18.83 -6.41 11.94
N LYS A 169 -18.25 -6.91 13.04
CA LYS A 169 -18.41 -8.33 13.47
C LYS A 169 -19.89 -8.69 13.64
N PHE A 170 -20.66 -7.85 14.33
CA PHE A 170 -22.08 -8.08 14.58
C PHE A 170 -22.91 -7.97 13.28
N GLY A 171 -22.65 -6.97 12.45
CA GLY A 171 -23.32 -6.77 11.17
C GLY A 171 -23.13 -7.95 10.22
N ASN A 172 -21.90 -8.49 10.13
CA ASN A 172 -21.60 -9.70 9.35
C ASN A 172 -22.35 -10.91 9.94
N LYS A 173 -22.28 -11.12 11.26
CA LYS A 173 -22.97 -12.24 11.94
C LYS A 173 -24.49 -12.20 11.79
N CYS A 174 -25.08 -11.01 11.80
CA CYS A 174 -26.51 -10.77 11.66
C CYS A 174 -26.97 -10.48 10.21
N ARG A 175 -26.07 -10.58 9.23
CA ARG A 175 -26.33 -10.34 7.80
C ARG A 175 -26.99 -8.98 7.51
N LEU A 176 -26.60 -7.94 8.25
CA LEU A 176 -27.11 -6.58 8.03
C LEU A 176 -26.65 -6.06 6.66
N GLN A 177 -27.57 -5.54 5.86
CA GLN A 177 -27.24 -4.86 4.61
C GLN A 177 -26.65 -3.46 4.89
N ASN A 178 -25.77 -2.99 4.01
CA ASN A 178 -25.17 -1.65 4.07
C ASN A 178 -24.45 -1.33 5.40
N ILE A 179 -23.68 -2.28 5.93
CA ILE A 179 -22.93 -2.15 7.20
C ILE A 179 -22.12 -0.85 7.25
N ASN A 180 -21.35 -0.55 6.19
CA ASN A 180 -20.53 0.65 6.09
C ASN A 180 -21.34 1.95 6.25
N TYR A 181 -22.57 2.00 5.76
CA TYR A 181 -23.46 3.14 5.98
C TYR A 181 -23.92 3.23 7.43
N TRP A 182 -24.41 2.12 7.99
CA TRP A 182 -24.96 2.08 9.34
C TRP A 182 -23.90 2.33 10.44
N VAL A 183 -22.64 1.91 10.23
CA VAL A 183 -21.49 2.26 11.09
C VAL A 183 -21.37 3.77 11.26
N VAL A 184 -21.43 4.53 10.16
CA VAL A 184 -21.28 5.99 10.20
C VAL A 184 -22.53 6.66 10.79
N VAL A 185 -23.73 6.22 10.39
CA VAL A 185 -25.01 6.74 10.94
C VAL A 185 -25.04 6.61 12.46
N TRP A 186 -24.78 5.41 13.00
CA TRP A 186 -24.79 5.17 14.44
C TRP A 186 -23.64 5.84 15.18
N GLN A 187 -22.47 6.03 14.55
CA GLN A 187 -21.40 6.83 15.14
C GLN A 187 -21.81 8.31 15.28
N ILE A 188 -22.45 8.91 14.27
CA ILE A 188 -22.90 10.31 14.35
C ILE A 188 -24.03 10.46 15.37
N ILE A 189 -25.02 9.55 15.40
CA ILE A 189 -26.07 9.54 16.44
C ILE A 189 -25.45 9.46 17.84
N THR A 190 -24.45 8.60 18.02
CA THR A 190 -23.70 8.48 19.29
C THR A 190 -22.96 9.78 19.63
N ALA A 191 -22.34 10.44 18.65
CA ALA A 191 -21.67 11.72 18.84
C ALA A 191 -22.64 12.86 19.22
N ILE A 192 -23.85 12.89 18.65
CA ILE A 192 -24.94 13.80 19.06
C ILE A 192 -25.30 13.55 20.52
N GLY A 193 -25.59 12.31 20.90
CA GLY A 193 -25.96 11.95 22.29
C GLY A 193 -24.87 12.31 23.31
N LEU A 194 -23.61 11.99 22.99
CA LEU A 194 -22.45 12.37 23.81
C LEU A 194 -22.29 13.89 23.94
N ALA A 195 -22.52 14.65 22.86
CA ALA A 195 -22.43 16.11 22.89
C ALA A 195 -23.56 16.75 23.71
N VAL A 196 -24.79 16.22 23.65
CA VAL A 196 -25.91 16.68 24.50
C VAL A 196 -25.63 16.40 25.97
N ILE A 197 -25.16 15.19 26.31
CA ILE A 197 -24.77 14.83 27.69
C ILE A 197 -23.62 15.71 28.17
N ALA A 198 -22.60 15.94 27.33
CA ALA A 198 -21.48 16.80 27.67
C ALA A 198 -21.92 18.26 27.94
N ALA A 199 -22.76 18.85 27.10
CA ALA A 199 -23.29 20.19 27.31
C ALA A 199 -24.14 20.28 28.59
N GLY A 200 -25.01 19.29 28.83
CA GLY A 200 -25.86 19.22 30.03
C GLY A 200 -25.08 19.06 31.35
N ILE A 201 -23.87 18.49 31.32
CA ILE A 201 -22.97 18.40 32.48
C ILE A 201 -22.05 19.64 32.56
N TRP A 202 -21.68 20.24 31.42
CA TRP A 202 -20.80 21.40 31.35
C TRP A 202 -21.46 22.68 31.85
N ILE A 203 -22.72 22.95 31.48
CA ILE A 203 -23.44 24.18 31.86
C ILE A 203 -23.55 24.33 33.40
N PRO A 204 -23.97 23.31 34.20
CA PRO A 204 -23.99 23.41 35.65
C PRO A 204 -22.61 23.50 36.31
N ALA A 205 -21.56 22.97 35.67
CA ALA A 205 -20.20 22.95 36.24
C ALA A 205 -19.40 24.24 35.97
N TYR A 206 -19.68 24.92 34.85
CA TYR A 206 -18.86 26.01 34.32
C TYR A 206 -19.63 27.18 33.69
N GLY A 207 -20.94 27.07 33.44
CA GLY A 207 -21.72 28.09 32.74
C GLY A 207 -22.22 29.26 33.61
N GLY A 208 -22.33 29.06 34.93
CA GLY A 208 -22.72 30.13 35.86
C GLY A 208 -21.60 31.13 36.14
N GLU A 209 -21.94 32.29 36.71
CA GLU A 209 -20.95 33.23 37.25
C GLU A 209 -20.19 32.59 38.41
N GLN A 210 -18.85 32.55 38.32
CA GLN A 210 -18.03 32.19 39.47
C GLN A 210 -17.87 33.41 40.37
N ILE A 211 -18.63 33.46 41.47
CA ILE A 211 -18.49 34.48 42.53
C ILE A 211 -17.02 34.54 42.95
N ASN A 212 -16.42 35.72 42.80
CA ASN A 212 -14.96 35.92 42.86
C ASN A 212 -14.38 35.58 44.24
N SER A 213 -13.84 34.36 44.36
CA SER A 213 -13.16 33.84 45.55
C SER A 213 -11.63 33.79 45.33
N GLY A 214 -11.05 34.95 45.01
CA GLY A 214 -9.60 35.11 44.87
C GLY A 214 -9.21 36.31 44.00
N SER A 215 -8.90 37.45 44.63
CA SER A 215 -8.43 38.69 44.00
C SER A 215 -6.97 38.62 43.49
N GLY A 216 -6.59 37.52 42.85
CA GLY A 216 -5.39 37.42 42.04
C GLY A 216 -5.73 37.72 40.58
N GLY A 217 -5.51 38.96 40.13
CA GLY A 217 -5.67 39.32 38.71
C GLY A 217 -4.78 38.45 37.82
N ASP A 218 -5.22 38.18 36.58
CA ASP A 218 -4.37 37.57 35.56
C ASP A 218 -3.05 38.38 35.47
N ASP A 219 -1.90 37.72 35.64
CA ASP A 219 -0.61 38.33 35.33
C ASP A 219 -0.63 38.89 33.91
N ASP A 220 -0.04 40.08 33.73
CA ASP A 220 0.08 40.72 32.42
C ASP A 220 0.70 39.78 31.39
N PHE A 221 0.33 39.93 30.12
CA PHE A 221 0.71 38.98 29.07
C PHE A 221 2.23 38.78 28.97
N SER A 222 3.04 39.83 29.20
CA SER A 222 4.51 39.75 29.16
C SER A 222 5.05 38.92 30.32
N THR A 223 4.56 39.15 31.55
CA THR A 223 4.87 38.31 32.71
C THR A 223 4.45 36.87 32.47
N GLY A 224 3.18 36.64 32.10
CA GLY A 224 2.63 35.30 31.88
C GLY A 224 3.44 34.55 30.83
N TRP A 225 3.75 35.21 29.71
CA TRP A 225 4.64 34.69 28.67
C TRP A 225 6.00 34.30 29.23
N ASN A 226 6.67 35.21 29.96
CA ASN A 226 8.01 34.98 30.50
C ASN A 226 8.08 33.83 31.50
N LEU A 227 7.06 33.65 32.35
CA LEU A 227 6.97 32.55 33.31
C LEU A 227 6.56 31.23 32.63
N SER A 228 5.64 31.26 31.66
CA SER A 228 5.07 30.05 31.03
C SER A 228 5.85 29.50 29.84
N LYS A 229 6.96 30.12 29.37
CA LYS A 229 7.71 29.66 28.17
C LYS A 229 8.00 28.16 28.17
N SER A 230 8.49 27.62 29.27
CA SER A 230 8.89 26.22 29.37
C SER A 230 7.71 25.25 29.17
N PRO A 231 6.61 25.30 29.95
CA PRO A 231 5.44 24.46 29.67
C PRO A 231 4.79 24.71 28.31
N LEU A 232 4.71 25.96 27.84
CA LEU A 232 4.13 26.30 26.53
C LEU A 232 4.87 25.63 25.37
N PHE A 233 6.19 25.80 25.30
CA PHE A 233 6.99 25.20 24.23
C PHE A 233 7.12 23.68 24.37
N LEU A 234 7.14 23.13 25.58
CA LEU A 234 7.16 21.68 25.80
C LEU A 234 5.89 21.02 25.25
N ALA A 235 4.72 21.60 25.50
CA ALA A 235 3.45 21.10 24.93
C ALA A 235 3.37 21.31 23.41
N ALA A 236 3.85 22.46 22.92
CA ALA A 236 3.75 22.83 21.51
C ALA A 236 4.66 21.99 20.61
N PHE A 237 5.93 21.81 20.98
CA PHE A 237 6.86 21.01 20.17
C PHE A 237 6.60 19.51 20.31
N GLY A 238 6.38 19.01 21.54
CA GLY A 238 6.15 17.58 21.76
C GLY A 238 4.92 17.03 21.04
N TYR A 239 3.78 17.72 21.17
CA TYR A 239 2.58 17.31 20.43
C TYR A 239 2.63 17.68 18.95
N GLY A 240 3.38 18.73 18.58
CA GLY A 240 3.59 19.10 17.18
C GLY A 240 4.34 18.02 16.41
N LEU A 241 5.51 17.62 16.90
CA LEU A 241 6.45 16.73 16.20
C LEU A 241 5.83 15.36 15.88
N GLN A 242 4.92 14.85 16.73
CA GLN A 242 4.13 13.62 16.46
C GLN A 242 3.55 13.63 15.03
N TYR A 243 3.00 14.75 14.59
CA TYR A 243 2.34 14.87 13.29
C TYR A 243 3.27 14.92 12.09
N ALA A 244 4.58 15.10 12.27
CA ALA A 244 5.54 14.93 11.17
C ALA A 244 5.74 13.46 10.79
N PHE A 245 5.46 12.53 11.71
CA PHE A 245 5.70 11.10 11.53
C PHE A 245 4.42 10.24 11.55
N TYR A 246 3.37 10.64 12.27
CA TYR A 246 2.18 9.81 12.49
C TYR A 246 0.97 10.25 11.65
N PRO A 247 0.21 9.30 11.06
CA PRO A 247 0.44 7.85 11.09
C PRO A 247 1.38 7.35 9.97
N ALA A 248 1.67 8.17 8.96
CA ALA A 248 2.13 7.68 7.66
C ALA A 248 3.57 7.11 7.65
N ILE A 249 4.48 7.67 8.46
CA ILE A 249 5.84 7.15 8.60
C ILE A 249 5.86 6.09 9.69
N ALA A 250 5.52 6.49 10.91
CA ALA A 250 5.43 5.60 12.06
C ALA A 250 3.95 5.28 12.36
N PRO A 251 3.54 3.99 12.37
CA PRO A 251 4.38 2.79 12.18
C PRO A 251 4.50 2.29 10.74
N TYR A 252 3.59 2.66 9.83
CA TYR A 252 3.36 1.92 8.58
C TYR A 252 4.56 1.87 7.62
N LYS A 253 5.22 3.00 7.31
CA LYS A 253 6.37 3.01 6.40
C LYS A 253 7.62 2.35 7.00
N LEU A 254 7.71 2.27 8.33
CA LEU A 254 8.83 1.64 9.03
C LEU A 254 8.65 0.11 9.20
N ALA A 255 7.42 -0.36 9.43
CA ALA A 255 7.13 -1.75 9.79
C ALA A 255 6.42 -2.57 8.69
N GLY A 256 5.88 -1.92 7.65
CA GLY A 256 4.96 -2.54 6.70
C GLY A 256 3.51 -2.56 7.21
N ILE A 257 2.55 -2.89 6.34
CA ILE A 257 1.11 -2.70 6.58
C ILE A 257 0.60 -3.53 7.77
N GLN A 258 0.74 -4.87 7.71
CA GLN A 258 0.24 -5.78 8.74
C GLN A 258 0.87 -5.51 10.12
N LYS A 259 2.20 -5.43 10.20
CA LYS A 259 2.91 -5.13 11.46
C LYS A 259 2.58 -3.72 11.96
N GLY A 260 2.47 -2.74 11.05
CA GLY A 260 2.10 -1.37 11.36
C GLY A 260 0.69 -1.25 11.96
N PHE A 261 -0.26 -2.06 11.50
CA PHE A 261 -1.58 -2.14 12.13
C PHE A 261 -1.49 -2.61 13.59
N TYR A 262 -0.81 -3.72 13.86
CA TYR A 262 -0.69 -4.23 15.24
C TYR A 262 0.06 -3.25 16.16
N ILE A 263 1.07 -2.56 15.65
CA ILE A 263 1.75 -1.48 16.39
C ILE A 263 0.78 -0.31 16.65
N SER A 264 -0.06 0.07 15.68
CA SER A 264 -1.10 1.10 15.88
C SER A 264 -2.12 0.71 16.96
N LEU A 265 -2.47 -0.57 17.07
CA LEU A 265 -3.33 -1.08 18.14
C LEU A 265 -2.65 -1.03 19.52
N ILE A 266 -1.35 -1.35 19.60
CA ILE A 266 -0.56 -1.21 20.84
C ILE A 266 -0.47 0.27 21.26
N LEU A 267 -0.25 1.18 20.32
CA LEU A 267 -0.22 2.63 20.54
C LEU A 267 -1.54 3.17 21.10
N LEU A 268 -2.68 2.70 20.56
CA LEU A 268 -4.01 3.09 21.03
C LEU A 268 -4.23 2.85 22.53
N TYR A 269 -3.68 1.77 23.08
CA TYR A 269 -3.75 1.47 24.52
C TYR A 269 -2.61 2.11 25.32
N THR A 270 -1.39 2.17 24.78
CA THR A 270 -0.22 2.71 25.51
C THR A 270 -0.26 4.23 25.64
N GLY A 271 -0.72 4.98 24.63
CA GLY A 271 -0.93 6.44 24.70
C GLY A 271 -1.99 6.88 25.72
N ALA A 272 -2.78 5.96 26.27
CA ALA A 272 -3.69 6.23 27.39
C ALA A 272 -2.96 6.35 28.75
N ILE A 273 -1.74 5.81 28.87
CA ILE A 273 -1.02 5.69 30.13
C ILE A 273 -0.52 7.04 30.65
N PRO A 274 0.14 7.92 29.86
CA PRO A 274 0.65 9.20 30.39
C PRO A 274 -0.45 10.15 30.90
N PRO A 275 -1.59 10.35 30.20
CA PRO A 275 -2.69 11.15 30.75
C PRO A 275 -3.26 10.59 32.06
N ALA A 276 -3.35 9.26 32.20
CA ALA A 276 -3.81 8.62 33.43
C ALA A 276 -2.81 8.79 34.60
N ILE A 277 -1.50 8.66 34.33
CA ILE A 277 -0.44 8.94 35.32
C ILE A 277 -0.47 10.40 35.76
N LEU A 278 -0.63 11.35 34.84
CA LEU A 278 -0.70 12.78 35.17
C LEU A 278 -1.95 13.13 35.99
N LEU A 279 -3.10 12.52 35.68
CA LEU A 279 -4.30 12.64 36.51
C LEU A 279 -4.05 12.09 37.93
N TYR A 280 -3.43 10.92 38.05
CA TYR A 280 -3.06 10.36 39.37
C TYR A 280 -2.08 11.27 40.15
N LEU A 281 -1.04 11.79 39.49
CA LEU A 281 -0.05 12.68 40.12
C LEU A 281 -0.68 13.99 40.62
N LYS A 282 -1.65 14.53 39.87
CA LYS A 282 -2.46 15.67 40.31
C LYS A 282 -3.22 15.34 41.61
N GLU A 283 -3.99 14.24 41.65
CA GLU A 283 -4.74 13.84 42.85
C GLU A 283 -3.80 13.57 44.04
N ALA A 284 -2.62 13.00 43.78
CA ALA A 284 -1.56 12.78 44.76
C ALA A 284 -0.85 14.06 45.22
N LYS A 285 -1.29 15.25 44.76
CA LYS A 285 -0.69 16.56 45.04
C LYS A 285 0.81 16.61 44.72
N LYS A 286 1.17 16.02 43.57
CA LYS A 286 2.53 15.97 42.97
C LYS A 286 2.48 16.18 41.45
N GLY A 287 1.45 16.85 40.93
CA GLY A 287 1.29 17.10 39.50
C GLY A 287 2.11 18.29 38.99
N PRO A 288 2.27 18.42 37.65
CA PRO A 288 2.87 19.60 37.01
C PRO A 288 1.94 20.83 37.00
N ASP A 289 0.73 20.75 37.57
CA ASP A 289 -0.27 21.82 37.64
C ASP A 289 0.03 22.90 38.69
N ARG A 290 1.31 23.28 38.77
CA ARG A 290 1.89 24.21 39.76
C ARG A 290 2.92 25.13 39.12
N LYS A 291 3.37 26.14 39.87
CA LYS A 291 4.54 26.95 39.52
C LYS A 291 5.82 26.09 39.62
N TRP A 292 6.61 26.01 38.56
CA TRP A 292 7.81 25.14 38.46
C TRP A 292 9.02 25.79 39.12
N GLU A 293 8.89 26.13 40.40
CA GLU A 293 9.95 26.72 41.23
C GLU A 293 10.25 25.83 42.45
N ASN A 294 11.41 26.05 43.07
CA ASN A 294 11.83 25.35 44.28
C ASN A 294 11.77 23.81 44.10
N ARG A 295 10.96 23.11 44.89
CA ARG A 295 10.82 21.63 44.82
C ARG A 295 10.09 21.15 43.56
N ASP A 296 9.22 21.99 42.98
CA ASP A 296 8.46 21.65 41.76
C ASP A 296 9.22 22.08 40.48
N ALA A 297 10.41 22.71 40.59
CA ALA A 297 11.27 23.03 39.45
C ALA A 297 11.78 21.80 38.68
N ALA A 298 11.71 20.61 39.28
CA ALA A 298 12.06 19.35 38.61
C ALA A 298 11.24 19.10 37.33
N TRP A 299 10.06 19.72 37.17
CA TRP A 299 9.27 19.63 35.94
C TRP A 299 9.96 20.22 34.70
N HIS A 300 10.96 21.10 34.85
CA HIS A 300 11.80 21.53 33.73
C HIS A 300 12.62 20.37 33.12
N TYR A 301 12.94 19.31 33.88
CA TYR A 301 13.62 18.13 33.33
C TYR A 301 12.74 17.32 32.36
N ALA A 302 11.43 17.61 32.24
CA ALA A 302 10.58 17.00 31.21
C ALA A 302 11.05 17.31 29.78
N TRP A 303 11.88 18.34 29.56
CA TRP A 303 12.58 18.57 28.30
C TRP A 303 13.50 17.40 27.88
N PHE A 304 13.96 16.56 28.81
CA PHE A 304 14.66 15.31 28.47
C PHE A 304 13.78 14.34 27.69
N LEU A 305 12.47 14.29 27.98
CA LEU A 305 11.54 13.45 27.22
C LEU A 305 11.36 13.98 25.79
N PHE A 306 11.38 15.29 25.59
CA PHE A 306 11.39 15.87 24.24
C PHE A 306 12.71 15.62 23.50
N ALA A 307 13.86 15.64 24.21
CA ALA A 307 15.13 15.24 23.60
C ALA A 307 15.14 13.75 23.18
N LEU A 308 14.51 12.88 23.96
CA LEU A 308 14.32 11.47 23.64
C LEU A 308 13.33 11.25 22.48
N GLU A 309 12.24 12.03 22.44
CA GLU A 309 11.28 12.11 21.33
C GLU A 309 11.98 12.49 20.01
N VAL A 310 12.78 13.56 20.02
CA VAL A 310 13.62 13.99 18.88
C VAL A 310 14.66 12.92 18.51
N THR A 311 15.21 12.19 19.47
CA THR A 311 16.14 11.09 19.22
C THR A 311 15.46 9.92 18.49
N CYS A 312 14.25 9.53 18.91
CA CYS A 312 13.46 8.53 18.21
C CYS A 312 13.02 9.00 16.80
N ALA A 313 12.63 10.27 16.64
CA ALA A 313 12.38 10.87 15.32
C ALA A 313 13.62 10.83 14.41
N TYR A 314 14.80 11.10 14.95
CA TYR A 314 16.06 10.99 14.20
C TYR A 314 16.34 9.53 13.81
N ILE A 315 16.11 8.56 14.70
CA ILE A 315 16.18 7.12 14.38
C ILE A 315 15.21 6.76 13.24
N PHE A 316 13.96 7.26 13.23
CA PHE A 316 13.03 7.05 12.13
C PHE A 316 13.58 7.59 10.80
N THR A 317 14.19 8.78 10.79
CA THR A 317 14.82 9.30 9.57
C THR A 317 16.05 8.50 9.12
N ILE A 318 16.83 7.92 10.04
CA ILE A 318 17.94 6.99 9.70
C ILE A 318 17.40 5.71 9.04
N ILE A 319 16.33 5.10 9.57
CA ILE A 319 15.73 3.87 9.02
C ILE A 319 15.28 4.07 7.55
N LEU A 320 14.87 5.30 7.21
CA LEU A 320 14.49 5.68 5.84
C LEU A 320 15.68 6.00 4.93
N HIS A 321 16.59 6.90 5.35
CA HIS A 321 17.67 7.39 4.48
C HIS A 321 18.88 6.43 4.36
N TYR A 322 19.07 5.52 5.32
CA TYR A 322 20.21 4.62 5.39
C TYR A 322 19.78 3.17 5.72
N PRO A 323 18.97 2.52 4.86
CA PRO A 323 18.36 1.21 5.15
C PRO A 323 19.37 0.11 5.49
N ASP A 324 20.57 0.14 4.90
CA ASP A 324 21.67 -0.81 5.13
C ASP A 324 22.57 -0.45 6.31
N GLY A 325 22.33 0.70 6.95
CA GLY A 325 23.00 1.10 8.17
C GLY A 325 22.71 0.12 9.31
N PHE A 326 23.69 -0.08 10.21
CA PHE A 326 23.57 -1.02 11.34
C PHE A 326 22.27 -0.81 12.14
N ILE A 327 21.98 0.44 12.52
CA ILE A 327 20.76 0.83 13.25
C ILE A 327 19.49 0.42 12.47
N ALA A 328 19.46 0.67 11.16
CA ALA A 328 18.31 0.37 10.32
C ALA A 328 18.08 -1.13 10.14
N ARG A 329 19.15 -1.91 9.90
CA ARG A 329 19.07 -3.38 9.84
C ARG A 329 18.64 -3.99 11.18
N THR A 330 19.24 -3.57 12.30
CA THR A 330 18.87 -4.09 13.64
C THR A 330 17.41 -3.81 13.98
N LEU A 331 16.87 -2.64 13.61
CA LEU A 331 15.47 -2.28 13.87
C LEU A 331 14.50 -2.94 12.88
N ARG A 332 14.80 -2.99 11.58
CA ARG A 332 13.96 -3.67 10.57
C ARG A 332 13.87 -5.18 10.81
N ASN A 333 14.95 -5.81 11.26
CA ASN A 333 14.99 -7.26 11.54
C ASN A 333 14.31 -7.63 12.86
N SER A 334 14.09 -6.70 13.79
CA SER A 334 13.44 -6.95 15.09
C SER A 334 12.16 -6.15 15.25
N THR A 335 11.03 -6.78 14.87
CA THR A 335 9.68 -6.23 15.05
C THR A 335 9.45 -5.73 16.49
N ILE A 336 9.97 -6.44 17.49
CA ILE A 336 9.85 -6.06 18.91
C ILE A 336 10.63 -4.77 19.20
N LEU A 337 11.89 -4.66 18.76
CA LEU A 337 12.71 -3.48 19.02
C LEU A 337 12.15 -2.25 18.30
N LEU A 338 11.69 -2.40 17.06
CA LEU A 338 11.00 -1.34 16.31
C LEU A 338 9.72 -0.89 17.03
N THR A 339 8.91 -1.83 17.52
CA THR A 339 7.71 -1.52 18.33
C THR A 339 8.06 -0.75 19.59
N LEU A 340 9.12 -1.14 20.31
CA LEU A 340 9.57 -0.46 21.52
C LEU A 340 10.01 1.00 21.26
N VAL A 341 10.75 1.27 20.18
CA VAL A 341 11.15 2.65 19.82
C VAL A 341 9.92 3.49 19.43
N ILE A 342 8.96 2.92 18.70
CA ILE A 342 7.72 3.59 18.28
C ILE A 342 6.80 3.89 19.49
N VAL A 343 6.67 2.95 20.43
CA VAL A 343 5.90 3.16 21.68
C VAL A 343 6.61 4.15 22.60
N LEU A 344 7.95 4.13 22.68
CA LEU A 344 8.72 5.09 23.47
C LEU A 344 8.54 6.53 22.97
N TYR A 345 8.55 6.73 21.66
CA TYR A 345 8.26 8.03 21.04
C TYR A 345 6.86 8.54 21.43
N ASP A 346 5.83 7.73 21.25
CA ASP A 346 4.44 8.11 21.51
C ASP A 346 4.19 8.39 23.01
N MET A 347 4.78 7.57 23.89
CA MET A 347 4.81 7.82 25.33
C MET A 347 5.48 9.16 25.68
N CYS A 348 6.59 9.52 25.02
CA CYS A 348 7.22 10.82 25.21
C CYS A 348 6.28 11.95 24.79
N VAL A 349 5.71 11.90 23.58
CA VAL A 349 4.74 12.90 23.07
C VAL A 349 3.56 13.11 24.03
N HIS A 350 2.92 12.02 24.46
CA HIS A 350 1.76 12.10 25.35
C HIS A 350 2.14 12.64 26.73
N THR A 351 3.37 12.42 27.18
CA THR A 351 3.91 12.96 28.44
C THR A 351 4.31 14.43 28.32
N THR A 352 5.03 14.84 27.25
CA THR A 352 5.47 16.23 27.01
C THR A 352 4.27 17.16 26.82
N ARG A 353 3.29 16.75 25.99
CA ARG A 353 1.99 17.43 25.85
C ARG A 353 1.30 17.59 27.20
N GLY A 354 1.23 16.51 27.97
CA GLY A 354 0.49 16.47 29.23
C GLY A 354 1.10 17.35 30.31
N ILE A 355 2.43 17.25 30.51
CA ILE A 355 3.17 18.08 31.48
C ILE A 355 3.05 19.56 31.11
N GLY A 356 3.36 19.92 29.86
CA GLY A 356 3.30 21.30 29.40
C GLY A 356 1.90 21.91 29.52
N SER A 357 0.85 21.18 29.09
CA SER A 357 -0.53 21.70 29.13
C SER A 357 -1.09 21.87 30.53
N ASN A 358 -0.67 21.05 31.50
CA ASN A 358 -1.03 21.23 32.92
C ASN A 358 -0.24 22.38 33.56
N GLY A 359 1.03 22.58 33.17
CA GLY A 359 1.87 23.66 33.69
C GLY A 359 1.57 25.05 33.10
N ALA A 360 1.11 25.15 31.86
CA ALA A 360 1.07 26.41 31.10
C ALA A 360 0.27 27.54 31.76
N SER A 361 -0.88 27.23 32.36
CA SER A 361 -1.73 28.21 33.05
C SER A 361 -1.26 28.53 34.48
N ARG A 362 -0.27 27.81 35.02
CA ARG A 362 0.07 27.77 36.45
C ARG A 362 1.32 28.54 36.84
N GLN A 363 2.04 29.09 35.86
CA GLN A 363 3.23 29.90 36.09
C GLN A 363 2.84 31.37 36.34
N THR A 364 2.29 31.66 37.53
CA THR A 364 1.92 33.04 37.94
C THR A 364 2.93 33.61 38.94
N LYS A 365 3.08 34.94 39.04
CA LYS A 365 3.96 35.60 40.03
C LYS A 365 3.66 35.09 41.44
N SER A 366 2.38 35.06 41.78
CA SER A 366 1.82 34.63 43.08
C SER A 366 2.03 33.16 43.43
N GLY A 367 2.30 32.28 42.45
CA GLY A 367 2.21 30.82 42.61
C GLY A 367 0.82 30.31 43.00
N LYS A 368 -0.22 31.16 42.96
CA LYS A 368 -1.59 30.89 43.40
C LYS A 368 -2.57 31.43 42.36
N GLY A 369 -3.36 30.54 41.75
CA GLY A 369 -4.38 30.89 40.75
C GLY A 369 -4.21 30.13 39.43
N LYS A 370 -4.62 30.78 38.33
CA LYS A 370 -4.38 30.36 36.95
C LYS A 370 -4.37 31.60 36.05
N ASN A 371 -3.40 31.74 35.15
CA ASN A 371 -3.41 32.74 34.09
C ASN A 371 -4.24 32.20 32.91
N ARG A 372 -5.38 32.85 32.62
CA ARG A 372 -6.29 32.41 31.55
C ARG A 372 -5.66 32.56 30.17
N GLN A 373 -4.96 33.67 29.92
CA GLN A 373 -4.32 33.96 28.63
C GLN A 373 -3.27 32.91 28.24
N MET A 374 -2.50 32.40 29.21
CA MET A 374 -1.52 31.34 28.96
C MET A 374 -2.16 29.97 28.69
N ALA A 375 -3.36 29.69 29.23
CA ALA A 375 -4.12 28.48 28.86
C ALA A 375 -4.61 28.52 27.41
N THR A 376 -5.13 29.68 26.99
CA THR A 376 -5.57 29.95 25.62
C THR A 376 -4.40 29.85 24.64
N LEU A 377 -3.29 30.55 24.94
CA LEU A 377 -2.06 30.55 24.14
C LEU A 377 -1.43 29.16 24.01
N ASN A 378 -1.45 28.34 25.06
CA ASN A 378 -0.99 26.94 24.99
C ASN A 378 -1.73 26.16 23.88
N THR A 379 -3.05 26.31 23.84
CA THR A 379 -3.91 25.64 22.84
C THR A 379 -3.65 26.15 21.43
N LEU A 380 -3.39 27.45 21.25
CA LEU A 380 -2.97 28.00 19.96
C LEU A 380 -1.62 27.44 19.51
N LEU A 381 -0.61 27.46 20.38
CA LEU A 381 0.75 27.06 20.05
C LEU A 381 0.83 25.58 19.64
N TYR A 382 0.25 24.65 20.40
CA TYR A 382 0.27 23.24 19.99
C TYR A 382 -0.57 22.98 18.73
N SER A 383 -1.65 23.73 18.50
CA SER A 383 -2.48 23.57 17.29
C SER A 383 -1.79 24.08 16.03
N ILE A 384 -1.05 25.19 16.13
CA ILE A 384 -0.19 25.70 15.04
C ILE A 384 0.93 24.71 14.75
N MET A 385 1.64 24.22 15.78
CA MET A 385 2.73 23.25 15.58
C MET A 385 2.22 21.93 15.00
N GLN A 386 1.09 21.40 15.49
CA GLN A 386 0.40 20.24 14.92
C GLN A 386 0.13 20.41 13.42
N LEU A 387 -0.29 21.59 12.96
CA LEU A 387 -0.58 21.82 11.54
C LEU A 387 0.71 21.96 10.71
N ILE A 388 1.69 22.72 11.20
CA ILE A 388 3.00 22.89 10.54
C ILE A 388 3.67 21.53 10.35
N PHE A 389 3.81 20.75 11.42
CA PHE A 389 4.45 19.44 11.35
C PHE A 389 3.63 18.42 10.54
N ALA A 390 2.29 18.45 10.56
CA ALA A 390 1.47 17.61 9.68
C ALA A 390 1.75 17.87 8.19
N PHE A 391 1.80 19.15 7.79
CA PHE A 391 2.11 19.49 6.39
C PHE A 391 3.58 19.19 6.04
N MET A 392 4.52 19.42 6.97
CA MET A 392 5.92 19.08 6.74
C MET A 392 6.14 17.56 6.62
N GLY A 393 5.48 16.74 7.44
CA GLY A 393 5.52 15.28 7.33
C GLY A 393 5.00 14.80 5.99
N ASN A 394 3.85 15.29 5.56
CA ASN A 394 3.27 14.99 4.24
C ASN A 394 4.17 15.44 3.08
N GLY A 395 4.73 16.66 3.15
CA GLY A 395 5.63 17.20 2.13
C GLY A 395 6.96 16.45 2.04
N TYR A 396 7.56 16.10 3.19
CA TYR A 396 8.73 15.24 3.28
C TYR A 396 8.44 13.86 2.69
N LEU A 397 7.34 13.19 3.09
CA LEU A 397 7.00 11.86 2.60
C LEU A 397 6.78 11.85 1.07
N LYS A 398 6.15 12.89 0.50
CA LYS A 398 6.03 13.04 -0.97
C LYS A 398 7.40 13.19 -1.64
N THR A 399 8.29 14.03 -1.10
CA THR A 399 9.64 14.23 -1.65
C THR A 399 10.47 12.95 -1.54
N TYR A 400 10.40 12.26 -0.40
CA TYR A 400 11.11 11.02 -0.13
C TYR A 400 10.66 9.90 -1.08
N ARG A 401 9.34 9.76 -1.32
CA ARG A 401 8.79 8.79 -2.31
C ARG A 401 9.31 8.99 -3.73
N LEU A 402 9.73 10.20 -4.11
CA LEU A 402 10.35 10.45 -5.43
C LEU A 402 11.81 9.97 -5.45
N ALA A 403 12.59 10.25 -4.41
CA ALA A 403 13.96 9.75 -4.28
C ALA A 403 14.03 8.24 -4.05
N GLU A 404 13.01 7.64 -3.44
CA GLU A 404 12.87 6.19 -3.26
C GLU A 404 12.58 5.45 -4.57
N LYS A 405 11.99 6.12 -5.58
CA LYS A 405 11.81 5.58 -6.94
C LYS A 405 13.07 5.65 -7.81
N ASP A 406 14.02 6.55 -7.48
CA ASP A 406 15.32 6.65 -8.15
C ASP A 406 16.45 6.76 -7.10
N PRO A 407 16.86 5.62 -6.50
CA PRO A 407 17.95 5.61 -5.52
C PRO A 407 19.31 5.97 -6.13
N ALA A 408 19.49 5.79 -7.43
CA ALA A 408 20.74 6.08 -8.12
C ALA A 408 21.01 7.60 -8.18
N ASN A 409 19.97 8.41 -8.41
CA ASN A 409 20.06 9.87 -8.41
C ASN A 409 19.63 10.50 -7.07
N TRP A 410 19.98 9.88 -5.93
CA TRP A 410 19.57 10.34 -4.61
C TRP A 410 19.89 11.84 -4.38
N PRO A 411 18.89 12.72 -4.16
CA PRO A 411 19.02 14.16 -4.41
C PRO A 411 19.92 14.91 -3.43
N THR A 412 20.37 14.25 -2.36
CA THR A 412 21.31 14.79 -1.36
C THR A 412 22.60 13.99 -1.24
N ALA A 413 22.93 13.09 -2.18
CA ALA A 413 24.13 12.23 -2.12
C ALA A 413 25.44 13.03 -1.99
N HIS A 414 25.52 14.18 -2.65
CA HIS A 414 26.69 15.07 -2.62
C HIS A 414 26.61 16.17 -1.54
N TYR A 415 25.63 16.11 -0.63
CA TYR A 415 25.38 17.16 0.37
C TYR A 415 25.83 16.75 1.77
N GLY A 416 26.72 17.55 2.38
CA GLY A 416 26.97 17.47 3.81
C GLY A 416 25.70 17.77 4.64
N PHE A 417 25.64 17.24 5.87
CA PHE A 417 24.47 17.20 6.74
C PHE A 417 23.53 18.43 6.66
N TRP A 418 24.04 19.64 6.90
CA TRP A 418 23.24 20.87 6.90
C TRP A 418 22.61 21.22 5.54
N LYS A 419 23.28 20.90 4.42
CA LYS A 419 22.73 21.07 3.06
C LYS A 419 21.65 20.02 2.76
N SER A 420 21.86 18.79 3.20
CA SER A 420 20.87 17.71 3.08
C SER A 420 19.60 18.07 3.86
N LEU A 421 19.72 18.42 5.14
CA LEU A 421 18.61 18.86 5.98
C LEU A 421 17.88 20.07 5.38
N GLY A 422 18.63 21.09 4.92
CA GLY A 422 18.06 22.27 4.27
C GLY A 422 17.28 21.96 2.98
N TYR A 423 17.74 20.98 2.17
CA TYR A 423 17.01 20.50 1.00
C TYR A 423 15.70 19.80 1.40
N TRP A 424 15.76 18.82 2.30
CA TRP A 424 14.59 18.03 2.70
C TRP A 424 13.52 18.90 3.38
N CYS A 425 13.92 19.79 4.29
CA CYS A 425 13.00 20.77 4.88
C CYS A 425 12.47 21.77 3.83
N GLY A 426 13.31 22.25 2.89
CA GLY A 426 12.90 23.19 1.85
C GLY A 426 11.85 22.63 0.88
N CYS A 427 12.05 21.40 0.39
CA CYS A 427 11.07 20.71 -0.47
C CYS A 427 9.78 20.38 0.30
N SER A 428 9.91 19.90 1.53
CA SER A 428 8.79 19.70 2.47
C SER A 428 7.93 20.96 2.61
N THR A 429 8.53 22.10 2.95
CA THR A 429 7.81 23.37 3.15
C THR A 429 7.20 23.90 1.84
N LYS A 430 7.87 23.75 0.70
CA LYS A 430 7.28 24.11 -0.60
C LYS A 430 6.01 23.31 -0.90
N CYS A 431 6.05 21.98 -0.66
CA CYS A 431 4.88 21.12 -0.86
C CYS A 431 3.76 21.44 0.15
N ALA A 432 4.12 21.72 1.42
CA ALA A 432 3.19 22.16 2.46
C ALA A 432 2.40 23.41 2.03
N CYS A 433 3.09 24.43 1.52
CA CYS A 433 2.45 25.67 1.06
C CYS A 433 1.55 25.46 -0.17
N LYS A 434 1.98 24.65 -1.17
CA LYS A 434 1.12 24.31 -2.33
C LYS A 434 -0.17 23.60 -1.84
N ASN A 435 -0.08 22.63 -0.92
CA ASN A 435 -1.24 21.89 -0.39
C ASN A 435 -2.20 22.72 0.50
N LEU A 436 -1.73 23.81 1.12
CA LEU A 436 -2.56 24.66 1.99
C LEU A 436 -3.51 25.54 1.18
N LEU A 437 -3.06 26.06 0.03
CA LEU A 437 -3.85 26.92 -0.86
C LEU A 437 -5.02 26.15 -1.52
N THR A 438 -4.89 24.83 -1.63
CA THR A 438 -5.81 23.93 -2.33
C THR A 438 -6.80 23.21 -1.39
N ALA A 439 -6.82 23.58 -0.11
CA ALA A 439 -7.43 22.77 0.93
C ALA A 439 -8.97 22.73 0.96
N PHE A 440 -9.65 23.74 0.37
CA PHE A 440 -11.12 23.79 0.33
C PHE A 440 -11.63 23.69 -1.10
N THR A 441 -12.67 22.88 -1.31
CA THR A 441 -13.32 22.69 -2.61
C THR A 441 -14.83 22.87 -2.52
N THR A 442 -15.42 23.47 -3.56
CA THR A 442 -16.87 23.54 -3.79
C THR A 442 -17.41 22.32 -4.54
N ASP A 443 -16.53 21.46 -5.05
CA ASP A 443 -16.86 20.25 -5.80
C ASP A 443 -15.93 19.12 -5.36
N VAL A 444 -16.39 18.31 -4.39
CA VAL A 444 -15.59 17.21 -3.83
C VAL A 444 -15.47 16.07 -4.83
N ARG A 445 -16.56 15.70 -5.52
CA ARG A 445 -16.57 14.58 -6.48
C ARG A 445 -15.67 14.87 -7.67
N GLY A 446 -15.81 16.06 -8.29
CA GLY A 446 -14.92 16.50 -9.35
C GLY A 446 -13.46 16.55 -8.89
N SER A 447 -13.15 17.17 -7.74
CA SER A 447 -11.76 17.26 -7.23
C SER A 447 -11.04 15.93 -6.96
N ILE A 448 -11.77 14.81 -6.94
CA ILE A 448 -11.26 13.46 -6.66
C ILE A 448 -11.34 12.54 -7.90
N VAL A 449 -12.35 12.71 -8.77
CA VAL A 449 -12.69 11.76 -9.84
C VAL A 449 -12.51 12.33 -11.25
N GLU A 450 -12.81 13.63 -11.46
CA GLU A 450 -12.78 14.26 -12.78
C GLU A 450 -11.62 15.24 -12.88
N LYS A 451 -10.73 15.09 -13.87
CA LYS A 451 -9.47 15.86 -13.98
C LYS A 451 -9.68 17.38 -14.11
N LYS A 452 -9.86 18.08 -12.98
CA LYS A 452 -9.45 19.47 -12.82
C LYS A 452 -7.99 19.50 -12.39
N GLU A 453 -7.13 19.25 -13.36
CA GLU A 453 -5.68 19.42 -13.33
C GLU A 453 -5.29 20.93 -13.23
N PHE A 454 -5.87 21.63 -12.25
CA PHE A 454 -5.43 22.93 -11.74
C PHE A 454 -5.23 22.91 -10.21
N LEU A 455 -5.66 21.84 -9.54
CA LEU A 455 -5.26 21.52 -8.15
C LEU A 455 -4.17 20.45 -8.08
N TYR A 456 -3.94 19.71 -9.17
CA TYR A 456 -2.99 18.59 -9.25
C TYR A 456 -2.02 18.67 -10.46
N ILE A 457 -1.81 19.81 -11.11
CA ILE A 457 -0.56 20.03 -11.89
C ILE A 457 0.55 20.50 -10.92
N VAL A 458 1.09 19.53 -10.20
CA VAL A 458 2.49 19.54 -9.69
C VAL A 458 3.05 18.11 -9.85
N TYR A 459 2.75 17.52 -11.01
CA TYR A 459 3.05 16.14 -11.40
C TYR A 459 3.34 16.05 -12.92
N ALA A 460 4.02 17.07 -13.46
CA ALA A 460 4.67 17.08 -14.76
C ALA A 460 5.83 18.10 -14.75
N ASP A 461 5.49 19.39 -14.67
CA ASP A 461 6.43 20.47 -14.98
C ASP A 461 7.10 21.09 -13.74
N GLU A 462 8.11 20.42 -13.20
CA GLU A 462 9.15 21.08 -12.36
C GLU A 462 10.50 20.32 -12.37
N ALA A 463 10.77 19.50 -13.42
CA ALA A 463 12.03 18.77 -13.60
C ALA A 463 13.13 19.61 -14.28
N ASP A 464 12.76 20.44 -15.25
CA ASP A 464 13.69 21.33 -15.95
C ASP A 464 13.80 22.70 -15.25
N ASN A 465 14.79 22.86 -14.36
CA ASN A 465 15.65 24.07 -14.25
C ASN A 465 16.73 24.00 -13.13
N ILE A 466 17.43 22.87 -12.96
CA ILE A 466 18.65 22.81 -12.10
C ILE A 466 19.90 22.37 -12.89
N ARG A 467 20.11 22.95 -14.08
CA ARG A 467 21.35 22.79 -14.86
C ARG A 467 21.84 24.10 -15.50
N LYS A 468 22.42 24.99 -14.70
CA LYS A 468 23.39 26.01 -15.17
C LYS A 468 24.58 26.05 -14.21
N PRO A 469 25.81 25.73 -14.65
CA PRO A 469 27.00 25.83 -13.80
C PRO A 469 27.33 27.30 -13.49
N PRO A 470 28.09 27.59 -12.41
CA PRO A 470 28.42 28.95 -12.03
C PRO A 470 29.32 29.62 -13.08
N LYS A 471 28.85 30.73 -13.67
CA LYS A 471 29.70 31.56 -14.54
C LYS A 471 30.77 32.29 -13.72
N THR A 472 31.98 32.30 -14.25
CA THR A 472 33.17 32.97 -13.67
C THR A 472 33.09 34.50 -13.77
N LYS A 473 33.99 35.18 -13.04
CA LYS A 473 33.99 36.64 -12.84
C LYS A 473 34.41 37.43 -14.10
N ASN A 474 33.68 38.52 -14.38
CA ASN A 474 34.10 39.90 -14.75
C ASN A 474 35.28 40.13 -15.73
N PRO A 475 35.19 41.14 -16.65
CA PRO A 475 35.05 42.56 -16.25
C PRO A 475 34.08 43.45 -17.07
N LYS A 476 33.92 44.71 -16.61
CA LYS A 476 33.23 45.84 -17.29
C LYS A 476 34.22 46.58 -18.24
N PRO A 477 33.76 47.44 -19.20
CA PRO A 477 33.44 48.85 -18.87
C PRO A 477 32.31 49.53 -19.71
N GLY A 478 31.75 50.64 -19.16
CA GLY A 478 31.09 51.76 -19.89
C GLY A 478 29.67 51.56 -20.46
N ASP A 479 28.81 52.59 -20.58
CA ASP A 479 28.78 53.89 -19.86
C ASP A 479 27.40 54.59 -19.97
N ASN A 480 27.19 55.70 -19.23
CA ASN A 480 26.08 56.68 -19.30
C ASN A 480 24.62 56.29 -18.90
N LYS A 481 24.13 56.93 -17.82
CA LYS A 481 23.08 58.00 -17.74
C LYS A 481 22.02 58.09 -18.87
N GLU A 482 20.75 58.52 -18.66
CA GLU A 482 20.06 59.19 -17.52
C GLU A 482 18.51 59.10 -17.69
N GLY A 483 17.67 59.23 -16.64
CA GLY A 483 16.20 59.39 -16.82
C GLY A 483 15.29 59.18 -15.59
N LYS A 484 14.48 60.19 -15.23
CA LYS A 484 13.41 60.18 -14.19
C LYS A 484 12.16 59.45 -14.72
N ALA A 485 11.38 58.64 -13.99
CA ALA A 485 10.70 58.76 -12.68
C ALA A 485 9.31 59.45 -12.73
N HIS A 486 8.36 58.96 -11.90
CA HIS A 486 6.87 59.12 -11.98
C HIS A 486 6.21 58.38 -13.18
N LYS A 487 4.94 57.93 -13.12
CA LYS A 487 3.91 57.92 -12.05
C LYS A 487 3.09 56.60 -12.18
N LEU A 488 2.75 55.91 -11.08
CA LEU A 488 1.79 54.78 -11.14
C LEU A 488 0.97 54.70 -9.84
N LYS A 489 -0.20 55.33 -9.90
CA LYS A 489 -1.30 55.37 -8.92
C LYS A 489 -2.54 55.86 -9.69
N GLU A 490 -3.72 55.66 -9.11
CA GLU A 490 -5.03 56.04 -9.69
C GLU A 490 -5.48 55.12 -10.84
N GLU A 491 -6.17 54.04 -10.49
CA GLU A 491 -7.57 53.87 -10.90
C GLU A 491 -8.31 52.94 -9.93
N LYS A 492 -9.30 53.48 -9.18
CA LYS A 492 -10.23 52.70 -8.36
C LYS A 492 -11.47 53.52 -7.94
N SER A 493 -12.25 54.03 -8.89
CA SER A 493 -13.56 54.62 -8.58
C SER A 493 -14.47 54.82 -9.81
N ARG A 494 -15.36 53.86 -10.08
CA ARG A 494 -16.79 54.17 -10.21
C ARG A 494 -17.66 52.93 -10.04
N ALA A 495 -18.79 53.13 -9.40
CA ALA A 495 -19.93 52.22 -9.35
C ALA A 495 -21.20 53.06 -9.55
N ASP A 496 -22.31 52.38 -9.85
CA ASP A 496 -23.70 52.82 -9.71
C ASP A 496 -24.12 54.14 -10.39
N GLN A 497 -24.88 54.05 -11.50
CA GLN A 497 -26.36 54.16 -11.50
C GLN A 497 -26.95 54.21 -12.93
N ALA A 498 -28.27 54.00 -13.02
CA ALA A 498 -29.18 54.24 -14.16
C ALA A 498 -29.07 53.30 -15.39
N GLU A 499 -30.17 52.85 -16.03
CA GLU A 499 -31.60 52.85 -15.62
C GLU A 499 -32.43 51.79 -16.40
N HIS A 500 -33.76 51.82 -16.23
CA HIS A 500 -34.79 50.90 -16.76
C HIS A 500 -34.73 50.60 -18.27
N GLY A 501 -35.25 49.41 -18.64
CA GLY A 501 -35.53 49.02 -20.03
C GLY A 501 -36.18 47.63 -20.16
N GLU A 502 -37.48 47.52 -19.90
CA GLU A 502 -38.26 46.30 -20.19
C GLU A 502 -38.63 46.20 -21.67
N LEU A 503 -38.73 44.99 -22.22
CA LEU A 503 -39.99 44.42 -22.75
C LEU A 503 -39.80 43.03 -23.39
N ASN A 504 -40.85 42.21 -23.34
CA ASN A 504 -40.96 40.92 -24.04
C ASN A 504 -41.64 41.08 -25.40
N ALA A 505 -41.40 40.17 -26.35
CA ALA A 505 -42.41 39.67 -27.30
C ALA A 505 -41.91 38.43 -28.08
N ASP A 506 -42.56 37.29 -27.82
CA ASP A 506 -43.25 36.38 -28.76
C ASP A 506 -42.66 36.02 -30.15
N GLY A 507 -42.76 34.73 -30.50
CA GLY A 507 -42.50 34.19 -31.84
C GLY A 507 -42.59 32.65 -31.90
N GLU A 508 -43.67 32.10 -32.46
CA GLU A 508 -43.98 30.66 -32.43
C GLU A 508 -43.49 29.84 -33.65
N SER A 509 -43.45 28.51 -33.45
CA SER A 509 -43.68 27.44 -34.45
C SER A 509 -42.56 27.11 -35.48
N GLY A 510 -42.72 25.98 -36.21
CA GLY A 510 -41.95 25.66 -37.44
C GLY A 510 -41.24 24.30 -37.50
N ALA A 511 -41.99 23.19 -37.54
CA ALA A 511 -41.46 21.82 -37.47
C ALA A 511 -40.65 21.30 -38.70
N ASN A 512 -39.88 20.22 -38.42
CA ASN A 512 -39.52 19.08 -39.30
C ASN A 512 -38.25 19.08 -40.21
N ALA A 513 -37.65 17.87 -40.19
CA ALA A 513 -36.82 17.20 -41.21
C ALA A 513 -35.33 17.59 -41.39
N ALA A 514 -34.51 16.54 -41.61
CA ALA A 514 -33.09 16.59 -41.99
C ALA A 514 -32.94 16.43 -43.53
N PRO A 515 -31.74 16.63 -44.15
CA PRO A 515 -30.70 15.57 -44.10
C PRO A 515 -29.21 16.01 -44.21
N LEU A 516 -28.33 15.13 -43.70
CA LEU A 516 -27.02 14.67 -44.24
C LEU A 516 -25.90 15.65 -44.69
N ASP A 517 -24.73 15.47 -44.04
CA ASP A 517 -23.39 15.26 -44.64
C ASP A 517 -22.41 16.44 -44.98
N PRO A 518 -21.06 16.20 -45.05
CA PRO A 518 -20.05 17.02 -44.34
C PRO A 518 -18.93 17.54 -45.33
N PRO A 519 -17.58 17.62 -45.07
CA PRO A 519 -16.72 17.43 -43.87
C PRO A 519 -15.52 18.43 -43.67
N HIS A 520 -14.66 18.12 -42.66
CA HIS A 520 -13.28 18.60 -42.40
C HIS A 520 -13.12 20.03 -41.80
N LEU A 521 -12.12 20.38 -40.96
CA LEU A 521 -11.05 19.68 -40.19
C LEU A 521 -11.19 20.12 -38.70
N GLY A 522 -10.55 19.55 -37.67
CA GLY A 522 -9.56 18.46 -37.56
C GLY A 522 -8.40 18.87 -36.62
N GLN A 523 -8.21 18.14 -35.51
CA GLN A 523 -7.12 18.39 -34.54
C GLN A 523 -6.60 17.05 -33.98
N ASN A 524 -5.27 16.92 -33.87
CA ASN A 524 -4.62 15.73 -33.30
C ASN A 524 -4.27 16.00 -31.84
N GLU A 525 -4.53 15.04 -30.95
CA GLU A 525 -3.86 14.96 -29.65
C GLU A 525 -2.95 13.72 -29.59
N VAL A 526 -1.88 13.84 -28.80
CA VAL A 526 -0.74 12.91 -28.78
C VAL A 526 -0.86 11.96 -27.59
N GLN A 527 -0.41 10.72 -27.78
CA GLN A 527 -0.34 9.70 -26.73
C GLN A 527 0.45 10.22 -25.50
N ARG A 528 -0.04 9.92 -24.30
CA ARG A 528 0.71 10.07 -23.04
C ARG A 528 0.65 8.76 -22.27
N GLU A 529 1.81 8.27 -21.83
CA GLU A 529 1.93 7.05 -21.03
C GLU A 529 1.23 7.20 -19.66
N GLU A 530 0.56 6.15 -19.21
CA GLU A 530 -0.08 6.12 -17.89
C GLU A 530 0.90 5.59 -16.83
N VAL A 531 1.35 6.50 -15.96
CA VAL A 531 2.15 6.16 -14.78
C VAL A 531 1.20 5.82 -13.62
N PRO A 532 1.33 4.66 -12.94
CA PRO A 532 0.41 4.26 -11.89
C PRO A 532 0.41 5.23 -10.69
N ALA A 533 -0.80 5.58 -10.24
CA ALA A 533 -1.03 6.49 -9.12
C ALA A 533 -0.49 5.90 -7.79
N ALA A 534 -0.02 6.77 -6.90
CA ALA A 534 0.70 6.35 -5.70
C ALA A 534 -0.24 5.94 -4.55
N ASP A 535 -0.08 4.72 -4.04
CA ASP A 535 -0.91 4.22 -2.96
C ASP A 535 -0.74 4.99 -1.64
N LEU A 536 -1.87 5.19 -0.98
CA LEU A 536 -2.07 5.86 0.32
C LEU A 536 -3.22 5.20 1.11
N SER A 537 -3.77 4.08 0.62
CA SER A 537 -5.00 3.42 1.08
C SER A 537 -4.82 2.63 2.39
N ASP A 538 -3.59 2.19 2.65
CA ASP A 538 -3.17 1.28 3.73
C ASP A 538 -3.53 1.72 5.16
N GLN A 539 -3.97 2.96 5.36
CA GLN A 539 -4.25 3.53 6.68
C GLN A 539 -5.59 3.05 7.30
N ALA A 540 -6.25 2.07 6.70
CA ALA A 540 -7.48 1.49 7.20
C ALA A 540 -7.43 -0.05 7.08
N PRO A 541 -7.07 -0.75 8.17
CA PRO A 541 -6.81 -2.19 8.16
C PRO A 541 -8.02 -3.00 7.70
N ASP A 542 -7.76 -4.24 7.31
CA ASP A 542 -8.81 -5.19 6.98
C ASP A 542 -9.49 -5.71 8.25
N THR A 543 -10.81 -5.49 8.33
CA THR A 543 -11.67 -5.84 9.47
C THR A 543 -11.71 -7.34 9.77
N GLU A 544 -11.36 -8.22 8.84
CA GLU A 544 -11.25 -9.65 9.14
C GLU A 544 -9.98 -9.98 9.95
N SER A 545 -8.86 -9.31 9.63
CA SER A 545 -7.60 -9.41 10.38
C SER A 545 -7.73 -8.85 11.80
N GLU A 546 -8.42 -7.70 11.96
CA GLU A 546 -8.82 -7.20 13.28
C GLU A 546 -9.72 -8.21 14.03
N THR A 547 -10.54 -8.95 13.28
CA THR A 547 -11.53 -9.86 13.86
C THR A 547 -10.92 -11.11 14.47
N LYS A 548 -9.98 -11.74 13.78
CA LYS A 548 -9.31 -12.97 14.23
C LYS A 548 -8.44 -12.70 15.46
N MET A 549 -7.61 -11.66 15.47
CA MET A 549 -6.64 -11.47 16.57
C MET A 549 -7.28 -11.02 17.89
N LEU A 550 -8.34 -10.20 17.88
CA LEU A 550 -8.98 -9.77 19.14
C LEU A 550 -9.78 -10.87 19.86
N LEU A 551 -10.04 -12.01 19.22
CA LEU A 551 -10.53 -13.22 19.89
C LEU A 551 -9.39 -14.00 20.58
N GLY A 552 -8.18 -14.00 20.00
CA GLY A 552 -6.97 -14.56 20.64
C GLY A 552 -6.44 -13.69 21.79
N ALA A 553 -6.47 -12.36 21.64
CA ALA A 553 -6.06 -11.42 22.69
C ALA A 553 -7.03 -11.40 23.91
N GLN A 554 -8.22 -11.99 23.79
CA GLN A 554 -9.11 -12.21 24.94
C GLN A 554 -8.88 -13.55 25.66
N SER A 555 -8.20 -14.52 25.04
CA SER A 555 -7.82 -15.78 25.70
C SER A 555 -6.41 -15.73 26.32
N GLY A 556 -5.53 -14.85 25.83
CA GLY A 556 -4.20 -14.61 26.40
C GLY A 556 -4.03 -13.21 27.01
N ILE A 557 -3.57 -13.14 28.27
CA ILE A 557 -3.08 -11.94 28.97
C ILE A 557 -4.15 -10.89 29.38
N LEU A 558 -5.17 -11.27 30.19
CA LEU A 558 -5.77 -10.31 31.15
C LEU A 558 -6.39 -10.88 32.44
N THR A 559 -6.11 -12.13 32.82
CA THR A 559 -6.64 -12.75 34.06
C THR A 559 -5.64 -12.67 35.21
N GLY A 560 -5.99 -11.98 36.31
CA GLY A 560 -5.21 -12.01 37.55
C GLY A 560 -5.23 -10.74 38.39
N LYS A 561 -4.26 -9.83 38.18
CA LYS A 561 -3.77 -8.94 39.25
C LYS A 561 -3.91 -7.42 39.07
N ILE A 562 -4.23 -6.92 37.87
CA ILE A 562 -4.37 -5.45 37.66
C ILE A 562 -5.78 -4.95 38.04
N TYR A 563 -6.83 -5.76 37.81
CA TYR A 563 -8.23 -5.39 38.06
C TYR A 563 -8.56 -5.09 39.54
N GLY A 564 -7.79 -5.65 40.48
CA GLY A 564 -7.99 -5.47 41.92
C GLY A 564 -7.59 -4.09 42.47
N ILE A 565 -6.74 -3.33 41.75
CA ILE A 565 -6.22 -2.04 42.23
C ILE A 565 -7.08 -0.86 41.76
N ILE A 566 -7.78 -1.00 40.63
CA ILE A 566 -8.57 0.09 40.00
C ILE A 566 -10.05 0.07 40.44
N SER A 567 -10.58 -1.10 40.81
CA SER A 567 -12.02 -1.32 41.08
C SER A 567 -12.55 -0.72 42.40
N GLY A 568 -11.70 -0.13 43.23
CA GLY A 568 -12.04 0.27 44.61
C GLY A 568 -13.01 1.45 44.79
N LYS A 569 -13.22 2.33 43.78
CA LYS A 569 -13.98 3.59 43.99
C LYS A 569 -14.81 4.16 42.84
N MET A 570 -14.95 3.47 41.70
CA MET A 570 -15.80 3.93 40.58
C MET A 570 -16.85 2.87 40.17
N ARG A 571 -17.94 2.77 40.94
CA ARG A 571 -19.07 1.86 40.61
C ARG A 571 -20.08 2.43 39.61
N SER A 572 -20.07 3.74 39.33
CA SER A 572 -21.09 4.38 38.47
C SER A 572 -20.87 4.20 36.96
N PHE A 573 -19.62 4.05 36.50
CA PHE A 573 -19.31 4.04 35.07
C PHE A 573 -19.56 2.70 34.36
N SER A 574 -19.64 1.59 35.09
CA SER A 574 -19.91 0.28 34.48
C SER A 574 -21.35 0.16 33.96
N LEU A 575 -22.29 0.98 34.46
CA LEU A 575 -23.71 0.83 34.18
C LEU A 575 -24.11 1.21 32.75
N LEU A 576 -23.46 2.19 32.10
CA LEU A 576 -23.74 2.50 30.69
C LEU A 576 -23.30 1.38 29.75
N SER A 577 -22.21 0.67 30.07
CA SER A 577 -21.76 -0.48 29.27
C SER A 577 -22.58 -1.75 29.55
N ILE A 578 -23.10 -1.90 30.77
CA ILE A 578 -23.97 -3.03 31.16
C ILE A 578 -25.40 -2.85 30.61
N ALA A 579 -25.91 -1.61 30.54
CA ALA A 579 -27.19 -1.32 29.89
C ALA A 579 -27.22 -1.75 28.41
N PHE A 580 -26.07 -1.74 27.74
CA PHE A 580 -25.92 -2.25 26.36
C PHE A 580 -25.87 -3.79 26.25
N PHE A 581 -25.69 -4.52 27.36
CA PHE A 581 -25.54 -5.98 27.38
C PHE A 581 -26.73 -6.74 27.96
N VAL A 582 -27.49 -6.15 28.89
CA VAL A 582 -28.61 -6.83 29.58
C VAL A 582 -29.83 -7.05 28.67
N GLY A 583 -29.90 -6.42 27.50
CA GLY A 583 -30.94 -6.66 26.51
C GLY A 583 -30.82 -7.98 25.72
N PHE A 584 -29.67 -8.67 25.79
CA PHE A 584 -29.38 -9.83 24.93
C PHE A 584 -28.55 -10.92 25.65
N CYS A 585 -29.20 -11.73 26.51
CA CYS A 585 -28.78 -13.11 26.77
C CYS A 585 -29.80 -13.89 27.62
N TYR A 586 -30.21 -15.06 27.15
CA TYR A 586 -30.72 -16.15 28.01
C TYR A 586 -30.40 -17.51 27.36
N CYS A 587 -30.41 -18.57 28.19
CA CYS A 587 -30.38 -20.00 27.84
C CYS A 587 -29.03 -20.74 27.64
N ILE A 588 -28.75 -21.64 28.61
CA ILE A 588 -28.02 -22.94 28.60
C ILE A 588 -26.44 -22.97 28.52
N PRO A 589 -25.74 -24.06 28.96
CA PRO A 589 -24.78 -23.94 30.09
C PRO A 589 -23.38 -24.63 29.90
N PRO A 590 -22.48 -24.64 30.93
CA PRO A 590 -21.07 -25.10 30.77
C PRO A 590 -20.64 -26.34 31.59
N ASN A 591 -19.68 -27.12 31.05
CA ASN A 591 -18.71 -28.01 31.73
C ASN A 591 -17.69 -28.58 30.70
N SER A 592 -16.48 -29.08 31.00
CA SER A 592 -15.76 -29.26 32.28
C SER A 592 -14.21 -29.36 32.16
N LYS A 593 -13.50 -28.65 33.05
CA LYS A 593 -12.18 -28.90 33.73
C LYS A 593 -11.05 -29.82 33.17
N GLY A 594 -9.81 -29.33 33.32
CA GLY A 594 -8.53 -30.07 33.50
C GLY A 594 -7.32 -29.21 33.03
N SER A 595 -6.37 -28.67 33.82
CA SER A 595 -5.46 -29.20 34.87
C SER A 595 -4.38 -30.16 34.33
N GLY A 596 -3.05 -29.94 34.47
CA GLY A 596 -2.23 -28.84 35.02
C GLY A 596 -0.83 -29.35 35.45
N GLY A 597 0.23 -28.50 35.56
CA GLY A 597 1.52 -28.97 36.15
C GLY A 597 2.84 -28.21 35.82
N ASN A 598 3.39 -27.58 36.86
CA ASN A 598 4.68 -26.85 37.03
C ASN A 598 6.02 -27.38 36.45
N ALA A 599 6.90 -26.41 36.08
CA ALA A 599 8.33 -26.22 36.48
C ALA A 599 9.41 -27.34 36.19
N THR A 600 10.74 -27.09 36.19
CA THR A 600 11.58 -25.98 36.71
C THR A 600 12.89 -25.84 35.90
N GLN A 601 13.61 -24.70 36.00
CA GLN A 601 14.98 -24.53 35.49
C GLN A 601 16.03 -25.12 36.45
N ASN A 602 17.22 -25.51 35.96
CA ASN A 602 18.45 -24.82 36.38
C ASN A 602 19.71 -25.07 35.53
N SER A 603 20.54 -24.03 35.47
CA SER A 603 21.78 -23.86 34.70
C SER A 603 23.02 -24.54 35.29
N ARG A 604 24.13 -24.54 34.54
CA ARG A 604 25.49 -24.44 35.12
C ARG A 604 26.49 -23.75 34.17
N GLU A 605 27.59 -23.27 34.75
CA GLU A 605 28.52 -22.24 34.22
C GLU A 605 29.89 -22.85 33.79
N VAL A 606 30.54 -22.46 32.67
CA VAL A 606 31.45 -21.31 32.36
C VAL A 606 32.98 -21.58 32.53
N ASN A 607 33.74 -21.11 31.52
CA ASN A 607 35.18 -20.74 31.44
C ASN A 607 36.29 -21.71 30.93
N PRO A 608 37.39 -21.18 30.29
CA PRO A 608 38.43 -21.96 29.57
C PRO A 608 39.91 -21.69 30.01
N ALA A 609 40.90 -22.46 29.49
CA ALA A 609 42.35 -22.08 29.50
C ALA A 609 43.30 -22.88 28.54
N SER A 610 43.93 -22.18 27.58
CA SER A 610 45.34 -22.20 27.05
C SER A 610 46.25 -23.46 26.86
N GLN A 611 47.21 -23.32 25.90
CA GLN A 611 48.47 -24.09 25.60
C GLN A 611 48.37 -25.28 24.59
N VAL A 612 49.34 -25.68 23.70
CA VAL A 612 50.80 -25.40 23.40
C VAL A 612 51.79 -26.43 24.05
N GLN A 613 52.85 -27.04 23.42
CA GLN A 613 53.74 -26.72 22.26
C GLN A 613 54.44 -27.96 21.57
N ARG A 614 54.86 -27.80 20.29
CA ARG A 614 56.09 -28.31 19.56
C ARG A 614 56.37 -29.78 19.15
N VAL A 615 57.11 -29.89 18.02
CA VAL A 615 58.05 -30.97 17.60
C VAL A 615 59.21 -30.38 16.75
N VAL A 616 60.24 -31.15 16.31
CA VAL A 616 61.61 -30.65 15.94
C VAL A 616 62.36 -31.47 14.83
N GLN A 617 63.42 -30.89 14.20
CA GLN A 617 64.56 -31.49 13.41
C GLN A 617 64.38 -31.85 11.90
N GLN A 618 65.40 -31.88 10.99
CA GLN A 618 66.87 -31.56 11.02
C GLN A 618 67.43 -31.15 9.61
N ILE A 619 68.72 -30.74 9.47
CA ILE A 619 69.34 -30.20 8.22
C ILE A 619 70.86 -30.50 8.11
N PRO A 620 71.41 -30.85 6.90
CA PRO A 620 72.85 -30.73 6.55
C PRO A 620 73.15 -29.87 5.27
N GLN A 621 74.16 -30.21 4.44
CA GLN A 621 74.86 -29.36 3.45
C GLN A 621 75.54 -30.14 2.29
N GLU A 622 75.96 -29.46 1.19
CA GLU A 622 77.40 -29.40 0.77
C GLU A 622 77.76 -28.20 -0.17
N LYS A 623 78.81 -28.29 -1.05
CA LYS A 623 79.75 -27.19 -1.45
C LYS A 623 80.38 -27.31 -2.88
N GLN A 624 81.21 -26.40 -3.45
CA GLN A 624 81.41 -24.91 -3.41
C GLN A 624 82.69 -24.45 -4.22
N THR A 625 82.60 -23.84 -5.43
CA THR A 625 83.78 -23.37 -6.22
C THR A 625 83.56 -22.16 -7.16
N VAL A 626 84.62 -21.36 -7.43
CA VAL A 626 84.74 -20.22 -8.40
C VAL A 626 86.23 -20.07 -8.82
N PRO A 627 86.60 -19.57 -10.04
CA PRO A 627 87.51 -18.40 -10.10
C PRO A 627 87.46 -17.49 -11.38
N SER A 628 87.84 -16.21 -11.22
CA SER A 628 88.58 -15.25 -12.13
C SER A 628 88.18 -15.06 -13.63
N THR A 629 88.51 -13.98 -14.37
CA THR A 629 89.62 -12.99 -14.25
C THR A 629 89.29 -11.62 -14.90
N ASN A 630 90.06 -10.58 -14.52
CA ASN A 630 90.09 -9.20 -15.07
C ASN A 630 90.79 -9.13 -16.47
N VAL A 631 90.74 -8.09 -17.34
CA VAL A 631 90.05 -6.76 -17.39
C VAL A 631 90.05 -6.23 -18.85
N GLY A 632 89.24 -5.21 -19.21
CA GLY A 632 89.43 -4.43 -20.46
C GLY A 632 88.44 -3.28 -20.70
N ALA A 633 88.92 -2.15 -21.22
CA ALA A 633 88.17 -0.93 -21.63
C ALA A 633 88.98 -0.22 -22.76
N PRO A 634 88.47 0.77 -23.54
CA PRO A 634 87.27 1.62 -23.31
C PRO A 634 86.43 1.91 -24.59
N THR A 635 85.75 3.08 -24.60
CA THR A 635 85.07 3.77 -25.74
C THR A 635 83.69 3.22 -26.20
N PRO A 636 82.82 4.06 -26.79
CA PRO A 636 81.43 4.14 -26.31
C PRO A 636 80.36 3.61 -27.28
N ALA A 637 79.27 3.05 -26.73
CA ALA A 637 78.11 2.59 -27.49
C ALA A 637 76.78 2.93 -26.80
N ALA A 638 75.75 3.09 -27.64
CA ALA A 638 74.36 3.48 -27.40
C ALA A 638 73.72 3.27 -26.00
N THR A 639 72.84 4.20 -25.63
CA THR A 639 71.91 4.09 -24.49
C THR A 639 71.09 2.80 -24.56
N VAL A 640 71.39 1.85 -23.66
CA VAL A 640 70.72 0.55 -23.62
C VAL A 640 69.28 0.70 -23.12
N ILE A 641 68.34 0.58 -24.05
CA ILE A 641 66.90 0.47 -23.75
C ILE A 641 66.65 -0.92 -23.17
N LYS A 642 66.03 -0.98 -21.98
CA LYS A 642 65.62 -2.24 -21.34
C LYS A 642 64.18 -2.57 -21.70
N THR A 643 63.93 -3.81 -22.07
CA THR A 643 62.57 -4.36 -22.18
C THR A 643 62.04 -4.71 -20.79
N VAL A 644 60.73 -4.58 -20.58
CA VAL A 644 60.02 -5.05 -19.39
C VAL A 644 58.75 -5.78 -19.79
N GLU A 645 58.32 -6.66 -18.90
CA GLU A 645 57.19 -7.57 -19.07
C GLU A 645 56.18 -7.34 -17.94
N LEU A 646 54.89 -7.53 -18.20
CA LEU A 646 53.80 -7.31 -17.24
C LEU A 646 52.94 -8.57 -17.12
N ASP A 647 53.01 -9.31 -16.00
CA ASP A 647 51.96 -10.27 -15.67
C ASP A 647 50.80 -9.55 -14.96
N LEU A 648 49.58 -9.80 -15.43
CA LEU A 648 48.36 -9.16 -14.92
C LEU A 648 47.91 -9.68 -13.54
N LYS A 649 48.45 -10.81 -13.06
CA LYS A 649 48.14 -11.39 -11.74
C LYS A 649 49.28 -11.20 -10.72
N ASP A 650 50.54 -11.09 -11.15
CA ASP A 650 51.67 -10.68 -10.30
C ASP A 650 52.40 -9.45 -10.86
N VAL A 651 51.83 -8.27 -10.59
CA VAL A 651 52.28 -6.99 -11.13
C VAL A 651 53.42 -6.42 -10.27
N ASP A 652 54.64 -6.31 -10.80
CA ASP A 652 55.73 -5.61 -10.10
C ASP A 652 55.43 -4.10 -9.95
N ARG A 653 54.93 -3.75 -8.76
CA ARG A 653 54.59 -2.38 -8.38
C ARG A 653 55.80 -1.44 -8.26
N LYS A 654 57.04 -1.91 -8.43
CA LYS A 654 58.23 -1.05 -8.59
C LYS A 654 58.35 -0.51 -10.01
N ILE A 655 58.13 -1.37 -11.01
CA ILE A 655 58.23 -1.03 -12.44
C ILE A 655 56.93 -0.35 -12.92
N PHE A 656 55.77 -0.84 -12.50
CA PHE A 656 54.47 -0.40 -12.99
C PHE A 656 53.68 0.43 -11.97
N LEU A 657 52.96 1.43 -12.47
CA LEU A 657 51.84 2.07 -11.79
C LEU A 657 50.56 1.38 -12.27
N ALA A 658 49.91 0.66 -11.36
CA ALA A 658 48.57 0.13 -11.54
C ALA A 658 47.56 1.08 -10.88
N THR A 659 46.52 1.45 -11.61
CA THR A 659 45.38 2.26 -11.14
C THR A 659 44.08 1.50 -11.44
N GLU A 660 43.14 1.51 -10.50
CA GLU A 660 41.93 0.69 -10.54
C GLU A 660 40.68 1.56 -10.44
N SER A 661 39.70 1.28 -11.30
CA SER A 661 38.46 2.01 -11.51
C SER A 661 37.29 1.03 -11.50
N SER A 662 36.18 1.38 -10.84
CA SER A 662 34.93 0.61 -10.91
C SER A 662 33.82 1.49 -11.50
N GLU A 663 33.60 1.40 -12.81
CA GLU A 663 32.57 2.17 -13.51
C GLU A 663 31.45 1.23 -14.00
N SER A 664 30.20 1.58 -13.73
CA SER A 664 29.03 0.75 -14.07
C SER A 664 29.09 -0.69 -13.54
N GLY A 665 29.68 -0.89 -12.35
CA GLY A 665 29.86 -2.20 -11.72
C GLY A 665 31.02 -3.04 -12.29
N LEU A 666 31.66 -2.60 -13.37
CA LEU A 666 32.75 -3.32 -14.03
C LEU A 666 34.11 -2.84 -13.50
N VAL A 667 35.02 -3.78 -13.21
CA VAL A 667 36.38 -3.45 -12.74
C VAL A 667 37.31 -3.24 -13.93
N GLU A 668 37.92 -2.06 -13.99
CA GLU A 668 38.95 -1.65 -14.95
C GLU A 668 40.28 -1.45 -14.22
N LYS A 669 41.38 -1.95 -14.79
CA LYS A 669 42.74 -1.72 -14.29
C LYS A 669 43.62 -1.18 -15.40
N THR A 670 44.30 -0.08 -15.11
CA THR A 670 45.19 0.65 -16.02
C THR A 670 46.63 0.53 -15.54
N PHE A 671 47.55 0.17 -16.44
CA PHE A 671 48.96 -0.09 -16.14
C PHE A 671 49.87 0.79 -17.00
N THR A 672 50.79 1.50 -16.36
CA THR A 672 51.80 2.36 -17.01
C THR A 672 53.19 2.14 -16.42
N VAL A 673 54.24 2.33 -17.22
CA VAL A 673 55.64 2.19 -16.75
C VAL A 673 56.06 3.45 -15.97
N LYS A 674 56.56 3.28 -14.74
CA LYS A 674 57.00 4.39 -13.87
C LYS A 674 58.32 5.01 -14.32
N VAL A 675 59.24 4.22 -14.85
CA VAL A 675 60.63 4.61 -15.14
C VAL A 675 60.77 5.14 -16.57
N LYS A 676 60.44 6.43 -16.75
CA LYS A 676 60.20 7.07 -18.06
C LYS A 676 61.34 7.06 -19.08
N GLU A 677 62.60 6.90 -18.69
CA GLU A 677 63.75 7.23 -19.57
C GLU A 677 64.55 6.03 -20.11
N SER A 678 64.20 4.78 -19.76
CA SER A 678 64.96 3.61 -20.24
C SER A 678 64.20 2.28 -20.38
N HIS A 679 62.92 2.20 -19.98
CA HIS A 679 62.18 0.92 -19.98
C HIS A 679 61.01 0.93 -20.97
N ARG A 680 60.90 -0.10 -21.82
CA ARG A 680 59.80 -0.31 -22.79
C ARG A 680 59.00 -1.58 -22.43
N LEU A 681 57.69 -1.46 -22.24
CA LEU A 681 56.80 -2.61 -22.06
C LEU A 681 56.61 -3.32 -23.41
N THR A 682 57.19 -4.50 -23.57
CA THR A 682 57.16 -5.27 -24.84
C THR A 682 56.33 -6.53 -24.78
N GLU A 683 56.03 -7.06 -23.59
CA GLU A 683 55.21 -8.27 -23.43
C GLU A 683 54.24 -8.13 -22.24
N VAL A 684 53.03 -8.67 -22.40
CA VAL A 684 51.97 -8.70 -21.38
C VAL A 684 51.46 -10.13 -21.25
N TYR A 685 51.28 -10.61 -20.02
CA TYR A 685 50.97 -11.98 -19.66
C TYR A 685 49.82 -12.10 -18.67
N GLU A 686 49.21 -13.28 -18.64
CA GLU A 686 48.29 -13.72 -17.60
C GLU A 686 48.72 -15.13 -17.14
N LEU A 687 49.40 -15.23 -15.99
CA LEU A 687 49.94 -16.50 -15.47
C LEU A 687 50.77 -17.27 -16.51
N ASN A 688 51.72 -16.59 -17.16
CA ASN A 688 52.53 -17.08 -18.29
C ASN A 688 51.79 -17.32 -19.62
N VAL A 689 50.47 -17.09 -19.73
CA VAL A 689 49.77 -17.06 -21.02
C VAL A 689 50.02 -15.70 -21.68
N PRO A 690 50.60 -15.62 -22.89
CA PRO A 690 50.88 -14.33 -23.53
C PRO A 690 49.58 -13.65 -23.99
N VAL A 691 49.29 -12.49 -23.41
CA VAL A 691 48.18 -11.59 -23.79
C VAL A 691 48.59 -10.76 -25.00
N TRP A 692 49.85 -10.28 -25.01
CA TRP A 692 50.45 -9.57 -26.13
C TRP A 692 51.98 -9.68 -26.09
N LYS A 693 52.60 -9.74 -27.27
CA LYS A 693 54.05 -9.57 -27.47
C LYS A 693 54.29 -8.61 -28.62
N SER A 694 55.34 -7.80 -28.52
CA SER A 694 55.71 -6.88 -29.60
C SER A 694 56.39 -7.61 -30.77
N ASP A 695 56.01 -7.22 -31.99
CA ASP A 695 56.62 -7.67 -33.24
C ASP A 695 57.86 -6.85 -33.65
N SER A 696 58.21 -5.81 -32.90
CA SER A 696 59.33 -4.92 -33.22
C SER A 696 59.93 -4.27 -31.97
N PRO A 697 61.27 -4.17 -31.81
CA PRO A 697 61.90 -3.53 -30.65
C PRO A 697 61.60 -2.03 -30.53
N ASN A 698 61.06 -1.40 -31.58
CA ASN A 698 60.60 0.00 -31.54
C ASN A 698 59.11 0.16 -31.23
N LYS A 699 58.33 -0.91 -31.27
CA LYS A 699 56.91 -0.95 -30.88
C LYS A 699 56.82 -1.39 -29.42
N HIS A 700 56.14 -0.62 -28.59
CA HIS A 700 55.98 -0.89 -27.16
C HIS A 700 54.69 -0.30 -26.63
N CYS A 701 54.15 -0.92 -25.58
CA CYS A 701 52.97 -0.43 -24.89
C CYS A 701 53.32 0.73 -23.95
N THR A 702 52.47 1.75 -23.93
CA THR A 702 52.61 2.96 -23.10
C THR A 702 51.54 3.01 -21.99
N LEU A 703 50.36 2.45 -22.26
CA LEU A 703 49.25 2.26 -21.32
C LEU A 703 48.50 0.97 -21.70
N ALA A 704 48.37 0.04 -20.76
CA ALA A 704 47.52 -1.13 -20.88
C ALA A 704 46.27 -0.97 -20.01
N THR A 705 45.08 -1.05 -20.58
CA THR A 705 43.79 -1.03 -19.87
C THR A 705 43.15 -2.41 -19.96
N VAL A 706 42.79 -3.02 -18.82
CA VAL A 706 42.21 -4.37 -18.76
C VAL A 706 40.90 -4.33 -17.97
N HIS A 707 39.85 -4.96 -18.52
CA HIS A 707 38.53 -5.04 -17.90
C HIS A 707 38.25 -6.46 -17.41
N PHE A 708 37.71 -6.56 -16.19
CA PHE A 708 37.51 -7.82 -15.47
C PHE A 708 36.02 -8.09 -15.23
N GLU A 709 35.59 -9.34 -15.46
CA GLU A 709 34.28 -9.86 -15.07
C GLU A 709 34.51 -10.75 -13.83
N GLY A 710 34.30 -10.18 -12.64
CA GLY A 710 34.80 -10.74 -11.38
C GLY A 710 36.33 -10.62 -11.26
N GLU A 711 37.02 -11.73 -10.98
CA GLU A 711 38.49 -11.78 -10.94
C GLU A 711 39.14 -12.09 -12.30
N ASN A 712 38.35 -12.38 -13.34
CA ASN A 712 38.86 -12.83 -14.64
C ASN A 712 39.01 -11.66 -15.63
N PRO A 713 40.18 -11.44 -16.25
CA PRO A 713 40.35 -10.42 -17.29
C PRO A 713 39.74 -10.90 -18.62
N MET A 714 38.82 -10.10 -19.17
CA MET A 714 38.00 -10.47 -20.34
C MET A 714 38.28 -9.62 -21.59
N LEU A 715 38.68 -8.35 -21.41
CA LEU A 715 39.04 -7.42 -22.48
C LEU A 715 40.30 -6.65 -22.11
N ALA A 716 41.17 -6.41 -23.09
CA ALA A 716 42.36 -5.56 -22.93
C ALA A 716 42.53 -4.61 -24.11
N SER A 717 42.83 -3.35 -23.82
CA SER A 717 43.17 -2.30 -24.77
C SER A 717 44.60 -1.83 -24.50
N LEU A 718 45.49 -2.03 -25.46
CA LEU A 718 46.89 -1.66 -25.36
C LEU A 718 47.14 -0.42 -26.23
N SER A 719 47.38 0.70 -25.57
CA SER A 719 47.93 1.90 -26.22
C SER A 719 49.41 1.62 -26.50
N LEU A 720 49.80 1.68 -27.77
CA LEU A 720 51.18 1.54 -28.19
C LEU A 720 51.74 2.91 -28.61
N ASN A 721 53.05 3.04 -28.67
CA ASN A 721 53.70 4.22 -29.25
C ASN A 721 53.44 4.40 -30.76
N GLN A 722 52.81 3.41 -31.42
CA GLN A 722 52.45 3.40 -32.84
C GLN A 722 51.06 2.77 -33.06
N GLY A 723 50.03 3.26 -32.35
CA GLY A 723 48.63 2.87 -32.53
C GLY A 723 48.02 2.17 -31.31
N PHE A 724 46.96 1.40 -31.53
CA PHE A 724 46.22 0.68 -30.48
C PHE A 724 46.02 -0.78 -30.87
N VAL A 725 45.99 -1.68 -29.88
CA VAL A 725 45.65 -3.09 -30.06
C VAL A 725 44.53 -3.47 -29.10
N TYR A 726 43.41 -3.93 -29.64
CA TYR A 726 42.24 -4.38 -28.88
C TYR A 726 42.19 -5.90 -28.84
N LEU A 727 42.04 -6.46 -27.64
CA LEU A 727 42.14 -7.88 -27.36
C LEU A 727 40.91 -8.35 -26.57
N LYS A 728 40.40 -9.53 -26.91
CA LYS A 728 39.29 -10.19 -26.22
C LYS A 728 39.69 -11.60 -25.82
N ASN A 729 39.42 -11.96 -24.57
CA ASN A 729 39.57 -13.31 -24.08
C ASN A 729 38.42 -14.18 -24.62
N LYS A 730 38.77 -15.34 -25.19
CA LYS A 730 37.84 -16.39 -25.62
C LYS A 730 38.39 -17.70 -25.06
N ASP A 731 37.69 -18.29 -24.09
CA ASP A 731 37.99 -19.60 -23.52
C ASP A 731 39.46 -19.75 -23.03
N GLY A 732 39.98 -18.70 -22.38
CA GLY A 732 41.36 -18.65 -21.87
C GLY A 732 42.42 -18.27 -22.90
N LYS A 733 42.03 -17.87 -24.11
CA LYS A 733 42.93 -17.41 -25.18
C LYS A 733 42.61 -15.97 -25.58
N TRP A 734 43.65 -15.14 -25.60
CA TRP A 734 43.57 -13.75 -26.02
C TRP A 734 43.65 -13.63 -27.54
N VAL A 735 42.67 -12.97 -28.15
CA VAL A 735 42.55 -12.81 -29.60
C VAL A 735 42.37 -11.33 -29.95
N ALA A 736 43.08 -10.84 -30.96
CA ALA A 736 42.91 -9.49 -31.48
C ALA A 736 41.55 -9.31 -32.16
N VAL A 737 40.91 -8.16 -31.95
CA VAL A 737 39.57 -7.82 -32.44
C VAL A 737 39.55 -6.41 -33.04
N SER A 738 38.50 -6.07 -33.80
CA SER A 738 38.28 -4.68 -34.21
C SER A 738 37.96 -3.79 -33.00
N LYS A 739 38.05 -2.47 -33.17
CA LYS A 739 37.64 -1.53 -32.11
C LYS A 739 36.13 -1.61 -31.88
N GLU A 740 35.39 -1.83 -32.94
CA GLU A 740 33.93 -1.94 -32.97
C GLU A 740 33.46 -3.19 -32.21
N ASP A 741 34.12 -4.35 -32.42
CA ASP A 741 33.91 -5.58 -31.64
C ASP A 741 34.27 -5.40 -30.16
N TYR A 742 35.34 -4.66 -29.87
CA TYR A 742 35.80 -4.37 -28.51
C TYR A 742 34.82 -3.47 -27.76
N ASP A 743 34.42 -2.34 -28.36
CA ASP A 743 33.48 -1.39 -27.79
C ASP A 743 32.09 -2.04 -27.62
N ALA A 744 31.66 -2.90 -28.56
CA ALA A 744 30.44 -3.71 -28.42
C ALA A 744 30.56 -4.76 -27.29
N ALA A 745 31.70 -5.43 -27.15
CA ALA A 745 31.94 -6.38 -26.06
C ALA A 745 31.94 -5.68 -24.69
N LEU A 746 32.60 -4.52 -24.59
CA LEU A 746 32.66 -3.70 -23.39
C LEU A 746 31.27 -3.16 -23.00
N THR A 747 30.48 -2.73 -23.99
CA THR A 747 29.09 -2.29 -23.78
C THR A 747 28.24 -3.44 -23.21
N ASN A 748 28.38 -4.66 -23.73
CA ASN A 748 27.71 -5.85 -23.20
C ASN A 748 28.17 -6.20 -21.77
N MET A 749 29.46 -6.06 -21.46
CA MET A 749 29.98 -6.27 -20.09
C MET A 749 29.47 -5.22 -19.11
N LYS A 750 29.47 -3.93 -19.47
CA LYS A 750 28.88 -2.86 -18.64
C LYS A 750 27.37 -3.04 -18.46
N ALA A 751 26.64 -3.49 -19.50
CA ALA A 751 25.21 -3.80 -19.38
C ALA A 751 24.95 -4.93 -18.37
N ARG A 752 25.72 -6.03 -18.42
CA ARG A 752 25.63 -7.13 -17.43
C ARG A 752 25.98 -6.67 -16.00
N ALA A 753 27.08 -5.94 -15.85
CA ALA A 753 27.52 -5.42 -14.56
C ALA A 753 26.60 -4.34 -13.97
N SER A 754 25.72 -3.74 -14.79
CA SER A 754 24.68 -2.80 -14.35
C SER A 754 23.38 -3.46 -13.88
N LEU A 755 23.24 -4.79 -14.01
CA LEU A 755 22.11 -5.53 -13.42
C LEU A 755 22.29 -5.63 -11.90
N PRO A 756 21.27 -5.33 -11.08
CA PRO A 756 21.34 -5.56 -9.63
C PRO A 756 21.62 -7.02 -9.30
N GLU A 757 22.50 -7.26 -8.32
CA GLU A 757 22.74 -8.60 -7.80
C GLU A 757 21.43 -9.15 -7.21
N ALA A 758 20.87 -10.18 -7.86
CA ALA A 758 19.53 -10.66 -7.55
C ALA A 758 19.46 -11.18 -6.11
N LYS A 759 18.50 -10.69 -5.34
CA LYS A 759 18.33 -11.01 -3.91
C LYS A 759 17.92 -12.46 -3.73
N ALA A 760 18.70 -13.20 -2.94
CA ALA A 760 18.36 -14.55 -2.47
C ALA A 760 17.12 -14.51 -1.56
N VAL A 761 16.13 -15.38 -1.82
CA VAL A 761 14.92 -15.54 -1.00
C VAL A 761 14.55 -17.02 -0.87
N GLU A 762 14.02 -17.38 0.29
CA GLU A 762 13.43 -18.69 0.59
C GLU A 762 11.95 -18.73 0.19
N LEU A 763 11.51 -19.84 -0.40
CA LEU A 763 10.12 -20.06 -0.80
C LEU A 763 9.46 -21.09 0.13
N ASP A 764 8.46 -20.68 0.92
CA ASP A 764 7.55 -21.62 1.59
C ASP A 764 6.46 -22.07 0.61
N VAL A 765 6.23 -23.38 0.45
CA VAL A 765 5.17 -23.94 -0.40
C VAL A 765 3.79 -23.93 0.27
N SER A 766 3.75 -23.65 1.57
CA SER A 766 2.52 -23.49 2.36
C SER A 766 2.04 -22.03 2.43
N ASP A 767 2.95 -21.05 2.40
CA ASP A 767 2.65 -19.61 2.36
C ASP A 767 3.56 -18.86 1.36
N VAL A 768 3.10 -18.72 0.12
CA VAL A 768 3.89 -18.15 -0.98
C VAL A 768 3.76 -16.63 -1.02
N ASP A 769 4.83 -15.90 -0.67
CA ASP A 769 4.83 -14.42 -0.71
C ASP A 769 4.67 -13.87 -2.13
N GLY A 770 3.42 -13.52 -2.48
CA GLY A 770 3.04 -12.87 -3.74
C GLY A 770 3.65 -11.48 -3.97
N ASN A 771 4.37 -10.90 -3.01
CA ASN A 771 5.20 -9.71 -3.25
C ASN A 771 6.50 -10.07 -3.97
N VAL A 772 7.16 -11.17 -3.59
CA VAL A 772 8.43 -11.64 -4.16
C VAL A 772 8.22 -12.54 -5.38
N PHE A 773 7.17 -13.36 -5.37
CA PHE A 773 6.93 -14.39 -6.38
C PHE A 773 5.74 -14.05 -7.28
N VAL A 774 5.82 -14.50 -8.54
CA VAL A 774 4.64 -14.66 -9.41
C VAL A 774 4.14 -16.09 -9.21
N VAL A 775 2.87 -16.22 -8.85
CA VAL A 775 2.19 -17.51 -8.70
C VAL A 775 1.19 -17.66 -9.85
N LYS A 776 1.25 -18.80 -10.55
CA LYS A 776 0.27 -19.21 -11.54
C LYS A 776 -0.38 -20.50 -11.06
N GLU A 777 -1.68 -20.42 -10.79
CA GLU A 777 -2.48 -21.58 -10.35
C GLU A 777 -3.16 -22.23 -11.56
N GLU A 778 -3.06 -23.55 -11.65
CA GLU A 778 -3.57 -24.38 -12.75
C GLU A 778 -4.13 -25.69 -12.17
N THR A 779 -5.00 -26.38 -12.92
CA THR A 779 -5.42 -27.74 -12.60
C THR A 779 -5.03 -28.65 -13.75
N VAL A 780 -4.21 -29.68 -13.48
CA VAL A 780 -3.73 -30.63 -14.49
C VAL A 780 -4.38 -31.97 -14.23
N GLU A 781 -5.31 -32.37 -15.11
CA GLU A 781 -6.03 -33.65 -15.04
C GLU A 781 -6.67 -33.92 -13.65
N GLY A 782 -7.25 -32.87 -13.06
CA GLY A 782 -7.89 -32.91 -11.73
C GLY A 782 -6.96 -32.59 -10.55
N VAL A 783 -5.64 -32.61 -10.73
CA VAL A 783 -4.66 -32.30 -9.67
C VAL A 783 -4.38 -30.79 -9.63
N PRO A 784 -4.53 -30.09 -8.49
CA PRO A 784 -4.15 -28.69 -8.36
C PRO A 784 -2.63 -28.52 -8.45
N LEU A 785 -2.20 -27.51 -9.22
CA LEU A 785 -0.80 -27.18 -9.50
C LEU A 785 -0.56 -25.68 -9.28
N LYS A 786 0.36 -25.33 -8.39
CA LYS A 786 0.90 -23.97 -8.31
C LYS A 786 2.29 -23.92 -8.95
N THR A 787 2.44 -23.13 -10.02
CA THR A 787 3.73 -22.75 -10.59
C THR A 787 4.18 -21.45 -9.93
N VAL A 788 5.39 -21.44 -9.36
CA VAL A 788 5.99 -20.28 -8.69
C VAL A 788 7.28 -19.89 -9.42
N THR A 789 7.42 -18.60 -9.74
CA THR A 789 8.64 -18.02 -10.33
C THR A 789 9.01 -16.72 -9.61
N PRO A 790 10.30 -16.47 -9.29
CA PRO A 790 10.70 -15.21 -8.66
C PRO A 790 10.46 -14.02 -9.61
N LYS A 791 10.06 -12.89 -9.05
CA LYS A 791 10.02 -11.62 -9.78
C LYS A 791 11.43 -11.11 -10.05
N GLU A 792 11.53 -10.14 -10.95
CA GLU A 792 12.78 -9.47 -11.30
C GLU A 792 13.52 -8.97 -10.05
N GLY A 793 14.86 -9.04 -10.07
CA GLY A 793 15.71 -8.74 -8.93
C GLY A 793 15.74 -9.78 -7.80
N HIS A 794 15.09 -10.94 -7.94
CA HIS A 794 15.07 -12.00 -6.91
C HIS A 794 15.46 -13.38 -7.48
N HIS A 795 15.98 -14.28 -6.63
CA HIS A 795 16.22 -15.68 -6.95
C HIS A 795 15.92 -16.60 -5.76
N ILE A 796 15.55 -17.86 -6.01
CA ILE A 796 15.19 -18.81 -4.94
C ILE A 796 16.47 -19.49 -4.42
N SER A 797 16.80 -19.33 -3.14
CA SER A 797 17.93 -20.03 -2.49
C SER A 797 17.56 -21.38 -1.89
N SER A 798 16.30 -21.49 -1.46
CA SER A 798 15.76 -22.63 -0.70
C SER A 798 14.25 -22.72 -0.89
N VAL A 799 13.70 -23.92 -0.74
CA VAL A 799 12.27 -24.21 -0.73
C VAL A 799 11.95 -24.98 0.54
N VAL A 800 10.94 -24.54 1.28
CA VAL A 800 10.49 -25.12 2.56
C VAL A 800 9.00 -25.43 2.54
N ASP A 801 8.54 -26.26 3.47
CA ASP A 801 7.16 -26.66 3.74
C ASP A 801 6.91 -26.38 5.23
N GLY A 802 6.57 -25.12 5.54
CA GLY A 802 6.69 -24.58 6.89
C GLY A 802 8.11 -24.70 7.43
N GLU A 803 8.28 -25.39 8.56
CA GLU A 803 9.61 -25.63 9.17
C GLU A 803 10.45 -26.73 8.47
N LYS A 804 9.94 -27.40 7.44
CA LYS A 804 10.65 -28.51 6.76
C LYS A 804 11.41 -28.05 5.53
N GLU A 805 12.71 -28.31 5.46
CA GLU A 805 13.50 -28.09 4.25
C GLU A 805 13.10 -29.09 3.15
N VAL A 806 12.64 -28.59 1.99
CA VAL A 806 12.29 -29.40 0.80
C VAL A 806 13.47 -29.43 -0.16
N TRP A 807 14.02 -28.25 -0.49
CA TRP A 807 15.15 -28.07 -1.41
C TRP A 807 16.06 -26.93 -0.97
N LYS A 808 17.34 -27.03 -1.33
CA LYS A 808 18.37 -26.01 -1.10
C LYS A 808 19.37 -26.03 -2.24
N GLY A 809 19.78 -24.85 -2.69
CA GLY A 809 20.89 -24.69 -3.62
C GLY A 809 22.24 -24.91 -2.92
N ALA A 810 23.21 -25.49 -3.63
CA ALA A 810 24.62 -25.34 -3.27
C ALA A 810 25.14 -23.93 -3.63
N ASP A 811 26.41 -23.63 -3.34
CA ASP A 811 27.01 -22.33 -3.64
C ASP A 811 26.80 -21.92 -5.11
N LYS A 812 26.18 -20.75 -5.31
CA LYS A 812 25.78 -20.16 -6.61
C LYS A 812 24.65 -20.89 -7.37
N GLU A 813 24.08 -21.98 -6.83
CA GLU A 813 22.86 -22.58 -7.38
C GLU A 813 21.61 -21.79 -6.95
N HIS A 814 20.66 -21.56 -7.86
CA HIS A 814 19.41 -20.85 -7.53
C HIS A 814 18.21 -21.36 -8.32
N GLY A 815 17.05 -21.47 -7.65
CA GLY A 815 15.78 -21.84 -8.28
C GLY A 815 15.25 -20.75 -9.21
N GLN A 816 14.88 -21.16 -10.42
CA GLN A 816 14.25 -20.32 -11.45
C GLN A 816 12.74 -20.58 -11.58
N LYS A 817 12.29 -21.81 -11.34
CA LYS A 817 10.86 -22.18 -11.36
C LYS A 817 10.61 -23.31 -10.36
N VAL A 818 9.56 -23.22 -9.58
CA VAL A 818 9.07 -24.29 -8.70
C VAL A 818 7.65 -24.66 -9.12
N MET A 819 7.31 -25.95 -9.05
CA MET A 819 6.00 -26.49 -9.41
C MET A 819 5.53 -27.38 -8.26
N ILE A 820 4.38 -27.04 -7.66
CA ILE A 820 3.84 -27.66 -6.45
C ILE A 820 2.52 -28.33 -6.81
N TYR A 821 2.47 -29.66 -6.73
CA TYR A 821 1.28 -30.48 -6.94
C TYR A 821 0.66 -30.82 -5.58
N TYR A 822 -0.66 -30.66 -5.45
CA TYR A 822 -1.38 -30.87 -4.19
C TYR A 822 -2.25 -32.15 -4.22
N ASP A 823 -2.40 -32.80 -3.06
CA ASP A 823 -3.39 -33.85 -2.81
C ASP A 823 -4.43 -33.24 -1.85
N GLY A 824 -5.58 -32.82 -2.41
CA GLY A 824 -6.50 -31.90 -1.73
C GLY A 824 -5.86 -30.54 -1.46
N GLU A 825 -5.88 -30.09 -0.21
CA GLU A 825 -5.25 -28.84 0.24
C GLU A 825 -3.75 -28.98 0.58
N SER A 826 -3.21 -30.20 0.63
CA SER A 826 -1.84 -30.47 1.11
C SER A 826 -0.82 -30.62 -0.02
N PRO A 827 0.38 -30.00 0.04
CA PRO A 827 1.41 -30.17 -0.98
C PRO A 827 1.96 -31.61 -0.96
N ALA A 828 1.92 -32.29 -2.10
CA ALA A 828 2.27 -33.70 -2.24
C ALA A 828 3.53 -33.95 -3.08
N SER A 829 3.81 -33.10 -4.08
CA SER A 829 5.00 -33.20 -4.92
C SER A 829 5.53 -31.80 -5.29
N VAL A 830 6.81 -31.55 -5.06
CA VAL A 830 7.50 -30.29 -5.37
C VAL A 830 8.61 -30.56 -6.38
N VAL A 831 8.62 -29.78 -7.47
CA VAL A 831 9.56 -29.94 -8.58
C VAL A 831 10.26 -28.61 -8.84
N VAL A 832 11.58 -28.59 -8.65
CA VAL A 832 12.41 -27.38 -8.70
C VAL A 832 13.28 -27.39 -9.96
N ASN A 833 13.13 -26.40 -10.84
CA ASN A 833 14.13 -26.05 -11.84
C ASN A 833 15.10 -25.04 -11.23
N PHE A 834 16.39 -25.36 -11.25
CA PHE A 834 17.44 -24.51 -10.69
C PHE A 834 18.58 -24.34 -11.68
N VAL A 835 19.21 -23.17 -11.64
CA VAL A 835 20.37 -22.81 -12.45
C VAL A 835 21.63 -23.14 -11.65
N LYS A 836 22.62 -23.72 -12.32
CA LYS A 836 23.95 -24.03 -11.76
C LYS A 836 25.00 -22.99 -12.16
N ALA A 837 26.15 -23.03 -11.49
CA ALA A 837 27.31 -22.19 -11.80
C ALA A 837 27.90 -22.40 -13.22
N ASP A 838 27.58 -23.52 -13.87
CA ASP A 838 27.92 -23.82 -15.28
C ASP A 838 26.84 -23.33 -16.29
N GLY A 839 25.78 -22.66 -15.81
CA GLY A 839 24.65 -22.20 -16.60
C GLY A 839 23.63 -23.28 -16.96
N THR A 840 23.85 -24.55 -16.59
CA THR A 840 22.87 -25.62 -16.82
C THR A 840 21.63 -25.43 -15.93
N LYS A 841 20.48 -25.94 -16.40
CA LYS A 841 19.17 -25.78 -15.73
C LYS A 841 18.51 -27.12 -15.37
N PRO A 842 19.14 -27.95 -14.52
CA PRO A 842 18.57 -29.22 -14.07
C PRO A 842 17.23 -29.07 -13.33
N TRP A 843 16.50 -30.18 -13.29
CA TRP A 843 15.28 -30.34 -12.49
C TRP A 843 15.55 -31.31 -11.32
N LYS A 844 15.02 -30.99 -10.14
CA LYS A 844 15.04 -31.85 -8.95
C LYS A 844 13.60 -32.09 -8.51
N TYR A 845 13.29 -33.33 -8.15
CA TYR A 845 11.93 -33.80 -7.90
C TYR A 845 11.83 -34.31 -6.46
N HIS A 846 10.79 -33.90 -5.75
CA HIS A 846 10.61 -34.15 -4.32
C HIS A 846 9.17 -34.62 -4.07
N ASN A 847 9.00 -35.82 -3.52
CA ASN A 847 7.68 -36.36 -3.17
C ASN A 847 7.52 -36.40 -1.64
N LEU A 848 6.35 -36.05 -1.13
CA LEU A 848 6.01 -36.20 0.28
C LEU A 848 5.58 -37.64 0.55
N GLN A 849 6.30 -38.34 1.43
CA GLN A 849 5.97 -39.69 1.88
C GLN A 849 6.33 -39.85 3.36
N ASP A 850 5.44 -40.49 4.14
CA ASP A 850 5.60 -40.69 5.59
C ASP A 850 5.95 -39.39 6.35
N ASN A 851 5.27 -38.31 5.96
CA ASN A 851 5.42 -36.93 6.44
C ASN A 851 6.81 -36.28 6.19
N LYS A 852 7.65 -36.88 5.32
CA LYS A 852 8.98 -36.40 4.94
C LYS A 852 9.11 -36.17 3.43
N TRP A 853 9.86 -35.15 3.05
CA TRP A 853 10.19 -34.85 1.67
C TRP A 853 11.37 -35.70 1.19
N ASN A 854 11.13 -36.56 0.19
CA ASN A 854 12.14 -37.46 -0.36
C ASN A 854 12.53 -37.02 -1.77
N VAL A 855 13.83 -36.88 -2.03
CA VAL A 855 14.34 -36.61 -3.38
C VAL A 855 14.19 -37.85 -4.25
N VAL A 856 13.51 -37.71 -5.39
CA VAL A 856 13.24 -38.81 -6.33
C VAL A 856 13.77 -38.48 -7.72
N ASN A 857 13.86 -39.50 -8.57
CA ASN A 857 14.15 -39.30 -10.00
C ASN A 857 12.89 -38.92 -10.78
N LYS A 858 13.07 -38.41 -12.00
CA LYS A 858 11.98 -37.98 -12.90
C LYS A 858 10.89 -39.05 -13.08
N GLN A 859 11.27 -40.31 -13.33
CA GLN A 859 10.30 -41.39 -13.59
C GLN A 859 9.43 -41.70 -12.37
N VAL A 860 10.02 -41.68 -11.17
CA VAL A 860 9.31 -41.89 -9.90
C VAL A 860 8.36 -40.71 -9.61
N ASN A 861 8.77 -39.47 -9.91
CA ASN A 861 7.88 -38.31 -9.80
C ASN A 861 6.72 -38.36 -10.81
N GLU A 862 7.00 -38.64 -12.09
CA GLU A 862 5.96 -38.78 -13.12
C GLU A 862 4.97 -39.91 -12.80
N ASN A 863 5.44 -41.02 -12.23
CA ASN A 863 4.56 -42.10 -11.79
C ASN A 863 3.73 -41.68 -10.56
N PHE A 864 4.32 -41.01 -9.58
CA PHE A 864 3.60 -40.51 -8.39
C PHE A 864 2.53 -39.47 -8.76
N VAL A 865 2.84 -38.53 -9.66
CA VAL A 865 1.88 -37.54 -10.17
C VAL A 865 0.75 -38.24 -10.95
N LYS A 866 1.03 -39.31 -11.70
CA LYS A 866 -0.01 -40.15 -12.32
C LYS A 866 -0.89 -40.89 -11.31
N GLU A 867 -0.37 -41.30 -10.15
CA GLU A 867 -1.21 -41.84 -9.07
C GLU A 867 -2.05 -40.74 -8.39
N LEU A 868 -1.57 -39.49 -8.28
CA LEU A 868 -2.41 -38.36 -7.87
C LEU A 868 -3.54 -38.10 -8.88
N MET A 869 -3.24 -38.17 -10.19
CA MET A 869 -4.24 -38.03 -11.27
C MET A 869 -5.29 -39.16 -11.28
N LYS A 870 -4.98 -40.33 -10.72
CA LYS A 870 -5.95 -41.43 -10.50
C LYS A 870 -6.73 -41.32 -9.18
N LYS A 871 -6.15 -40.68 -8.16
CA LYS A 871 -6.82 -40.36 -6.88
C LYS A 871 -7.86 -39.25 -7.04
N ALA A 872 -7.55 -38.25 -7.86
CA ALA A 872 -8.51 -37.23 -8.26
C ALA A 872 -9.75 -37.92 -8.87
N PRO A 873 -10.98 -37.57 -8.47
CA PRO A 873 -12.19 -38.25 -8.94
C PRO A 873 -12.41 -37.98 -10.43
N GLN A 874 -11.96 -38.92 -11.27
CA GLN A 874 -12.21 -38.89 -12.71
C GLN A 874 -13.65 -39.32 -12.97
N PHE A 875 -14.52 -38.36 -13.24
CA PHE A 875 -15.85 -38.60 -13.80
C PHE A 875 -15.70 -38.91 -15.29
N PRO A 876 -15.85 -40.16 -15.75
CA PRO A 876 -15.75 -40.49 -17.17
C PRO A 876 -16.90 -39.83 -17.94
N PRO A 877 -16.73 -39.54 -19.25
CA PRO A 877 -17.82 -39.01 -20.07
C PRO A 877 -19.09 -39.87 -19.94
N PRO A 878 -20.28 -39.26 -19.73
CA PRO A 878 -21.52 -40.00 -19.55
C PRO A 878 -21.78 -41.03 -20.65
N LYS A 879 -22.19 -42.24 -20.24
CA LYS A 879 -22.54 -43.34 -21.17
C LYS A 879 -23.75 -43.02 -22.05
N ASP A 880 -24.60 -42.09 -21.62
CA ASP A 880 -25.70 -41.55 -22.41
C ASP A 880 -25.21 -40.35 -23.24
N PRO A 881 -25.28 -40.40 -24.59
CA PRO A 881 -24.89 -39.28 -25.45
C PRO A 881 -25.78 -38.04 -25.30
N LYS A 882 -26.90 -38.10 -24.57
CA LYS A 882 -27.74 -36.92 -24.25
C LYS A 882 -27.50 -36.31 -22.86
N THR A 883 -26.62 -36.90 -22.05
CA THR A 883 -26.27 -36.41 -20.72
C THR A 883 -24.95 -35.63 -20.74
N LEU A 884 -24.95 -34.48 -20.07
CA LEU A 884 -23.79 -33.61 -19.77
C LEU A 884 -23.50 -33.66 -18.26
N ASP A 885 -22.40 -34.28 -17.82
CA ASP A 885 -21.94 -34.16 -16.43
C ASP A 885 -20.95 -33.00 -16.31
N LEU A 886 -21.32 -31.98 -15.53
CA LEU A 886 -20.51 -30.79 -15.26
C LEU A 886 -19.18 -31.12 -14.55
N SER A 887 -19.03 -32.33 -13.99
CA SER A 887 -17.80 -32.83 -13.39
C SER A 887 -16.87 -33.54 -14.38
N SER A 888 -17.35 -33.91 -15.57
CA SER A 888 -16.56 -34.61 -16.60
C SER A 888 -15.81 -33.65 -17.53
N LEU A 889 -14.82 -32.95 -16.98
CA LEU A 889 -14.06 -31.89 -17.68
C LEU A 889 -13.27 -32.34 -18.93
N ALA A 890 -13.22 -33.65 -19.22
CA ALA A 890 -12.47 -34.26 -20.31
C ALA A 890 -13.33 -34.68 -21.52
N ASP A 891 -14.65 -34.45 -21.48
CA ASP A 891 -15.57 -34.80 -22.57
C ASP A 891 -15.40 -33.88 -23.79
N SER A 892 -15.26 -34.47 -24.99
CA SER A 892 -15.01 -33.73 -26.23
C SER A 892 -16.25 -33.09 -26.88
N ARG A 893 -17.46 -33.30 -26.32
CA ARG A 893 -18.72 -32.76 -26.86
C ARG A 893 -18.97 -31.28 -26.53
N TYR A 894 -18.31 -30.76 -25.50
CA TYR A 894 -18.48 -29.39 -25.01
C TYR A 894 -17.16 -28.77 -24.57
N LYS A 895 -17.05 -27.43 -24.66
CA LYS A 895 -15.84 -26.70 -24.28
C LYS A 895 -15.98 -26.09 -22.89
N THR A 896 -15.08 -26.47 -21.99
CA THR A 896 -14.93 -25.89 -20.65
C THR A 896 -13.99 -24.68 -20.67
N VAL A 897 -14.40 -23.57 -20.06
CA VAL A 897 -13.55 -22.38 -19.88
C VAL A 897 -13.76 -21.77 -18.49
N ASP A 898 -12.67 -21.72 -17.73
CA ASP A 898 -12.61 -21.10 -16.38
C ASP A 898 -12.31 -19.60 -16.50
N LEU A 899 -13.10 -18.78 -15.81
CA LEU A 899 -13.10 -17.33 -15.89
C LEU A 899 -13.66 -16.68 -14.62
N SER A 900 -13.63 -15.34 -14.52
CA SER A 900 -14.30 -14.62 -13.43
C SER A 900 -15.49 -13.82 -13.93
N ILE A 901 -16.64 -13.99 -13.27
CA ILE A 901 -17.87 -13.23 -13.48
C ILE A 901 -18.04 -12.27 -12.30
N ASP A 902 -17.75 -10.98 -12.52
CA ASP A 902 -17.89 -9.92 -11.51
C ASP A 902 -17.22 -10.26 -10.14
N GLY A 903 -16.04 -10.89 -10.18
CA GLY A 903 -15.30 -11.29 -8.98
C GLY A 903 -15.72 -12.64 -8.35
N VAL A 904 -16.70 -13.34 -8.95
CA VAL A 904 -17.03 -14.74 -8.64
C VAL A 904 -16.20 -15.67 -9.54
N PRO A 905 -15.56 -16.73 -9.03
CA PRO A 905 -14.97 -17.79 -9.85
C PRO A 905 -16.06 -18.60 -10.57
N ALA A 906 -15.93 -18.80 -11.88
CA ALA A 906 -16.93 -19.51 -12.68
C ALA A 906 -16.31 -20.35 -13.80
N ARG A 907 -17.05 -21.38 -14.24
CA ARG A 907 -16.71 -22.22 -15.38
C ARG A 907 -17.88 -22.26 -16.36
N VAL A 908 -17.61 -21.97 -17.62
CA VAL A 908 -18.60 -22.00 -18.72
C VAL A 908 -18.41 -23.28 -19.54
N TYR A 909 -19.51 -23.92 -19.89
CA TYR A 909 -19.59 -25.13 -20.70
C TYR A 909 -20.35 -24.78 -21.98
N VAL A 910 -19.61 -24.60 -23.08
CA VAL A 910 -20.20 -24.30 -24.40
C VAL A 910 -20.51 -25.63 -25.10
N VAL A 911 -21.79 -25.94 -25.28
CA VAL A 911 -22.24 -27.18 -25.93
C VAL A 911 -22.11 -27.05 -27.45
N GLY A 912 -21.62 -28.09 -28.14
CA GLY A 912 -21.53 -28.09 -29.59
C GLY A 912 -22.91 -27.97 -30.26
N PRO A 913 -23.06 -27.25 -31.40
CA PRO A 913 -24.36 -26.98 -31.99
C PRO A 913 -25.10 -28.23 -32.52
N LYS A 914 -24.41 -29.36 -32.63
CA LYS A 914 -24.94 -30.65 -33.11
C LYS A 914 -25.32 -31.62 -31.98
N GLU A 915 -25.03 -31.28 -30.73
CA GLU A 915 -25.28 -32.16 -29.58
C GLU A 915 -26.74 -32.09 -29.12
N ASP A 916 -27.31 -33.23 -28.72
CA ASP A 916 -28.72 -33.37 -28.34
C ASP A 916 -28.92 -33.48 -26.82
N ILE A 917 -28.25 -32.60 -26.07
CA ILE A 917 -28.20 -32.67 -24.60
C ILE A 917 -29.57 -32.35 -23.99
N ASN A 918 -30.23 -33.36 -23.42
CA ASN A 918 -31.52 -33.24 -22.74
C ASN A 918 -31.45 -33.54 -21.23
N LYS A 919 -30.25 -33.83 -20.71
CA LYS A 919 -29.97 -34.01 -19.29
C LYS A 919 -28.64 -33.35 -18.89
N VAL A 920 -28.63 -32.72 -17.72
CA VAL A 920 -27.43 -32.16 -17.08
C VAL A 920 -27.30 -32.76 -15.68
N GLU A 921 -26.11 -33.27 -15.38
CA GLU A 921 -25.72 -33.85 -14.10
C GLU A 921 -24.49 -33.10 -13.53
N CYS A 922 -24.19 -33.31 -12.26
CA CYS A 922 -22.94 -32.89 -11.64
C CYS A 922 -22.55 -33.95 -10.61
N SER A 923 -21.48 -34.71 -10.88
CA SER A 923 -21.00 -35.79 -10.01
C SER A 923 -22.07 -36.87 -9.80
N GLU A 924 -22.56 -37.46 -10.89
CA GLU A 924 -23.66 -38.46 -10.93
C GLU A 924 -25.03 -37.98 -10.39
N LYS A 925 -25.19 -36.69 -10.06
CA LYS A 925 -26.45 -36.13 -9.52
C LYS A 925 -27.15 -35.26 -10.55
N GLU A 926 -28.44 -35.51 -10.77
CA GLU A 926 -29.27 -34.74 -11.71
C GLU A 926 -29.39 -33.26 -11.27
N VAL A 927 -28.99 -32.36 -12.17
CA VAL A 927 -29.14 -30.90 -12.04
C VAL A 927 -30.40 -30.45 -12.78
N TRP A 928 -30.59 -30.97 -14.00
CA TRP A 928 -31.73 -30.69 -14.86
C TRP A 928 -31.98 -31.86 -15.82
N LYS A 929 -33.26 -32.09 -16.15
CA LYS A 929 -33.69 -33.01 -17.21
C LYS A 929 -34.85 -32.37 -17.98
N ALA A 930 -34.88 -32.53 -19.30
CA ALA A 930 -36.00 -32.13 -20.13
C ALA A 930 -37.29 -32.92 -19.75
N PRO A 931 -38.48 -32.29 -19.79
CA PRO A 931 -39.75 -32.97 -19.51
C PRO A 931 -40.03 -34.13 -20.47
N ASP A 932 -40.38 -35.30 -19.94
CA ASP A 932 -40.75 -36.46 -20.74
C ASP A 932 -42.10 -36.23 -21.46
N ALA A 933 -42.17 -36.49 -22.76
CA ALA A 933 -43.27 -36.08 -23.64
C ALA A 933 -44.59 -36.88 -23.49
N THR A 934 -44.80 -37.59 -22.38
CA THR A 934 -45.92 -38.54 -22.19
C THR A 934 -46.53 -38.46 -20.79
N GLY A 935 -47.56 -37.63 -20.63
CA GLY A 935 -48.37 -37.51 -19.41
C GLY A 935 -49.51 -36.51 -19.59
N GLY A 936 -50.68 -36.98 -20.06
CA GLY A 936 -51.75 -36.10 -20.56
C GLY A 936 -52.56 -35.39 -19.46
N GLY A 937 -52.92 -34.11 -19.68
CA GLY A 937 -53.69 -33.35 -18.69
C GLY A 937 -54.01 -31.88 -19.04
N ASN A 938 -54.66 -31.63 -20.19
CA ASN A 938 -55.24 -30.33 -20.60
C ASN A 938 -54.29 -29.13 -20.88
N ARG A 939 -54.38 -28.60 -22.11
CA ARG A 939 -54.17 -27.19 -22.49
C ARG A 939 -52.95 -26.45 -21.89
N TYR A 940 -51.76 -26.73 -22.39
CA TYR A 940 -51.04 -25.86 -23.33
C TYR A 940 -49.98 -26.71 -24.05
N ASN A 941 -49.64 -26.38 -25.31
CA ASN A 941 -48.62 -27.12 -26.06
C ASN A 941 -47.21 -26.69 -25.60
N VAL A 942 -46.66 -27.38 -24.59
CA VAL A 942 -45.22 -27.36 -24.30
C VAL A 942 -44.53 -28.27 -25.32
N ALA A 943 -43.47 -27.79 -25.97
CA ALA A 943 -42.82 -28.55 -27.03
C ALA A 943 -41.92 -29.65 -26.46
N SER A 944 -41.87 -30.80 -27.14
CA SER A 944 -40.97 -31.91 -26.80
C SER A 944 -39.55 -31.67 -27.37
N GLY A 945 -39.06 -30.43 -27.25
CA GLY A 945 -37.88 -29.92 -27.98
C GLY A 945 -36.75 -29.38 -27.12
N GLN A 946 -36.87 -29.43 -25.79
CA GLN A 946 -35.95 -28.79 -24.85
C GLN A 946 -34.53 -29.37 -24.87
N LYS A 947 -33.53 -28.53 -25.18
CA LYS A 947 -32.10 -28.89 -25.19
C LYS A 947 -31.26 -27.89 -24.41
N CYS A 948 -30.27 -28.39 -23.67
CA CYS A 948 -29.21 -27.55 -23.10
C CYS A 948 -28.27 -27.05 -24.21
N THR A 949 -27.97 -25.75 -24.21
CA THR A 949 -27.07 -25.10 -25.19
C THR A 949 -25.85 -24.45 -24.54
N CYS A 950 -25.91 -24.17 -23.25
CA CYS A 950 -24.81 -23.62 -22.45
C CYS A 950 -25.08 -23.92 -20.98
N CYS A 951 -24.03 -24.25 -20.22
CA CYS A 951 -24.06 -24.24 -18.77
C CYS A 951 -23.02 -23.28 -18.19
N ILE A 952 -23.31 -22.70 -17.03
CA ILE A 952 -22.35 -21.89 -16.27
C ILE A 952 -22.41 -22.33 -14.81
N THR A 953 -21.29 -22.78 -14.26
CA THR A 953 -21.18 -23.10 -12.83
C THR A 953 -20.44 -21.99 -12.09
N PHE A 954 -20.96 -21.62 -10.92
CA PHE A 954 -20.28 -20.74 -9.98
C PHE A 954 -19.64 -21.58 -8.89
N LEU A 955 -18.36 -21.32 -8.64
CA LEU A 955 -17.51 -22.16 -7.81
C LEU A 955 -17.25 -21.50 -6.46
N GLN A 956 -17.18 -22.32 -5.40
CA GLN A 956 -16.52 -21.96 -4.15
C GLN A 956 -15.29 -22.85 -4.00
N ASP A 957 -14.12 -22.22 -3.87
CA ASP A 957 -12.81 -22.86 -3.86
C ASP A 957 -12.58 -23.70 -5.14
N THR A 958 -12.97 -24.97 -5.16
CA THR A 958 -13.01 -25.84 -6.36
C THR A 958 -14.38 -26.47 -6.63
N SER A 959 -15.36 -26.29 -5.74
CA SER A 959 -16.64 -27.00 -5.74
C SER A 959 -17.76 -26.23 -6.44
N THR A 960 -18.58 -26.96 -7.19
CA THR A 960 -19.72 -26.44 -7.97
C THR A 960 -20.93 -26.16 -7.06
N ASN A 961 -21.05 -24.95 -6.53
CA ASN A 961 -22.13 -24.56 -5.60
C ASN A 961 -23.43 -24.16 -6.30
N MET A 962 -23.34 -23.59 -7.51
CA MET A 962 -24.51 -23.19 -8.32
C MET A 962 -24.28 -23.49 -9.79
N ALA A 963 -25.36 -23.78 -10.51
CA ALA A 963 -25.36 -24.07 -11.94
C ALA A 963 -26.48 -23.31 -12.65
N VAL A 964 -26.18 -22.72 -13.80
CA VAL A 964 -27.14 -22.14 -14.75
C VAL A 964 -27.22 -23.07 -15.95
N VAL A 965 -28.43 -23.41 -16.38
CA VAL A 965 -28.72 -24.22 -17.57
C VAL A 965 -29.52 -23.37 -18.57
N ASP A 966 -28.97 -23.18 -19.77
CA ASP A 966 -29.56 -22.37 -20.84
C ASP A 966 -30.26 -23.29 -21.86
N ILE A 967 -31.59 -23.31 -21.77
CA ILE A 967 -32.48 -24.28 -22.42
C ILE A 967 -33.10 -23.63 -23.67
N ASN A 968 -33.01 -24.32 -24.80
CA ASN A 968 -33.67 -23.92 -26.04
C ASN A 968 -34.89 -24.82 -26.30
N ASP A 969 -36.07 -24.21 -26.45
CA ASP A 969 -37.36 -24.86 -26.76
C ASP A 969 -38.06 -24.16 -27.96
N GLY A 970 -37.28 -23.54 -28.85
CA GLY A 970 -37.77 -22.56 -29.83
C GLY A 970 -37.97 -21.15 -29.23
N ASN A 971 -38.11 -21.06 -27.90
CA ASN A 971 -37.73 -19.89 -27.11
C ASN A 971 -36.57 -20.28 -26.18
N VAL A 972 -35.75 -19.31 -25.77
CA VAL A 972 -34.68 -19.58 -24.79
C VAL A 972 -35.17 -19.29 -23.37
N LEU A 973 -35.17 -20.33 -22.54
CA LEU A 973 -35.47 -20.28 -21.11
C LEU A 973 -34.20 -20.59 -20.32
N ARG A 974 -34.14 -20.11 -19.08
CA ARG A 974 -32.97 -20.33 -18.21
C ARG A 974 -33.39 -20.78 -16.83
N GLU A 975 -32.79 -21.87 -16.40
CA GLU A 975 -33.00 -22.42 -15.07
C GLU A 975 -31.71 -22.36 -14.27
N ILE A 976 -31.83 -22.04 -12.99
CA ILE A 976 -30.70 -21.82 -12.11
C ILE A 976 -30.90 -22.71 -10.89
N PHE A 977 -29.86 -23.45 -10.54
CA PHE A 977 -29.87 -24.46 -9.51
C PHE A 977 -28.77 -24.14 -8.49
N LYS A 978 -29.04 -24.48 -7.24
CA LYS A 978 -28.13 -24.35 -6.12
C LYS A 978 -27.98 -25.72 -5.47
N PHE A 979 -26.75 -26.07 -5.11
CA PHE A 979 -26.48 -27.27 -4.33
C PHE A 979 -26.75 -26.97 -2.84
N ASP A 980 -27.64 -27.72 -2.22
CA ASP A 980 -28.02 -27.59 -0.80
C ASP A 980 -28.35 -28.96 -0.22
N ARG A 981 -27.70 -29.31 0.90
CA ARG A 981 -27.88 -30.59 1.61
C ARG A 981 -27.80 -31.80 0.68
N ASP A 982 -26.75 -31.84 -0.13
CA ASP A 982 -26.39 -32.95 -1.01
C ASP A 982 -27.34 -33.16 -2.24
N GLU A 983 -28.24 -32.20 -2.50
CA GLU A 983 -29.20 -32.18 -3.62
C GLU A 983 -29.14 -30.88 -4.44
N TRP A 984 -29.54 -30.95 -5.71
CA TRP A 984 -29.71 -29.78 -6.58
C TRP A 984 -31.13 -29.22 -6.51
N LYS A 985 -31.27 -27.92 -6.24
CA LYS A 985 -32.57 -27.24 -6.02
C LYS A 985 -32.68 -25.97 -6.85
N LYS A 986 -33.81 -25.80 -7.55
CA LYS A 986 -34.09 -24.65 -8.43
C LYS A 986 -34.20 -23.35 -7.62
N ALA A 987 -33.33 -22.38 -7.91
CA ALA A 987 -33.13 -21.16 -7.15
C ALA A 987 -33.87 -19.96 -7.78
N THR A 988 -34.79 -19.36 -7.05
CA THR A 988 -35.58 -18.19 -7.51
C THR A 988 -34.96 -16.84 -7.16
N ASN A 989 -34.15 -16.75 -6.11
CA ASN A 989 -33.46 -15.54 -5.64
C ASN A 989 -31.92 -15.63 -5.80
N TYR A 990 -31.49 -16.20 -6.93
CA TYR A 990 -30.09 -16.49 -7.24
C TYR A 990 -29.11 -15.28 -7.20
N PRO A 991 -29.48 -14.01 -7.47
CA PRO A 991 -28.51 -12.91 -7.48
C PRO A 991 -27.80 -12.70 -6.13
N GLN A 992 -28.48 -12.99 -5.02
CA GLN A 992 -27.92 -12.87 -3.67
C GLN A 992 -27.00 -14.04 -3.32
N ASP A 993 -27.34 -15.25 -3.78
CA ASP A 993 -26.52 -16.44 -3.57
C ASP A 993 -25.23 -16.38 -4.41
N ILE A 994 -25.29 -15.96 -5.67
CA ILE A 994 -24.10 -15.79 -6.53
C ILE A 994 -23.20 -14.69 -5.98
N ALA A 995 -23.76 -13.57 -5.50
CA ALA A 995 -22.99 -12.49 -4.89
C ALA A 995 -22.25 -12.91 -3.60
N ALA A 996 -22.70 -13.96 -2.91
CA ALA A 996 -22.03 -14.53 -1.75
C ALA A 996 -20.82 -15.43 -2.11
N LEU A 997 -20.63 -15.76 -3.40
CA LEU A 997 -19.49 -16.52 -3.93
C LEU A 997 -18.35 -15.63 -4.45
N LYS A 998 -18.43 -14.30 -4.27
CA LYS A 998 -17.36 -13.37 -4.66
C LYS A 998 -16.10 -13.59 -3.83
N THR A 999 -15.01 -13.97 -4.49
CA THR A 999 -13.66 -14.01 -3.90
C THR A 999 -12.88 -12.72 -4.11
N TYR A 1000 -13.34 -11.84 -5.01
CA TYR A 1000 -12.78 -10.52 -5.27
C TYR A 1000 -13.83 -9.43 -5.01
N THR A 1001 -13.50 -8.46 -4.15
CA THR A 1001 -14.44 -7.43 -3.68
C THR A 1001 -14.22 -6.04 -4.27
N ASP A 1002 -13.08 -5.80 -4.91
CA ASP A 1002 -12.79 -4.53 -5.57
C ASP A 1002 -13.49 -4.40 -6.93
N PRO A 1003 -13.77 -3.16 -7.41
CA PRO A 1003 -14.36 -2.96 -8.73
C PRO A 1003 -13.41 -3.45 -9.83
N PRO A 1004 -13.86 -4.33 -10.75
CA PRO A 1004 -12.98 -4.87 -11.78
C PRO A 1004 -12.59 -3.82 -12.84
N ALA A 1005 -11.32 -3.84 -13.23
CA ALA A 1005 -10.73 -2.98 -14.24
C ALA A 1005 -11.34 -3.25 -15.63
N LYS A 1006 -11.78 -2.17 -16.29
CA LYS A 1006 -12.47 -2.25 -17.59
C LYS A 1006 -11.48 -2.07 -18.74
N PHE A 1007 -11.54 -2.93 -19.75
CA PHE A 1007 -10.66 -2.87 -20.92
C PHE A 1007 -11.39 -3.01 -22.26
N THR A 1008 -10.74 -2.57 -23.33
CA THR A 1008 -11.18 -2.78 -24.71
C THR A 1008 -10.49 -4.00 -25.29
N LEU A 1009 -11.27 -4.92 -25.87
CA LEU A 1009 -10.79 -6.13 -26.55
C LEU A 1009 -10.72 -5.88 -28.07
N ASP A 1010 -9.53 -6.01 -28.66
CA ASP A 1010 -9.36 -6.04 -30.12
C ASP A 1010 -9.33 -7.50 -30.60
N ILE A 1011 -10.27 -7.83 -31.49
CA ILE A 1011 -10.47 -9.18 -32.04
C ILE A 1011 -9.82 -9.37 -33.42
N SER A 1012 -9.17 -8.34 -33.97
CA SER A 1012 -8.44 -8.41 -35.24
C SER A 1012 -7.03 -8.99 -35.10
N SER A 1013 -6.37 -8.74 -33.97
CA SER A 1013 -5.01 -9.22 -33.67
C SER A 1013 -4.98 -9.99 -32.34
N PRO A 1014 -5.57 -11.21 -32.29
CA PRO A 1014 -5.82 -11.95 -31.06
C PRO A 1014 -4.53 -12.54 -30.44
N LYS A 1015 -3.82 -11.71 -29.68
CA LYS A 1015 -2.73 -12.08 -28.77
C LYS A 1015 -3.31 -12.43 -27.40
N GLU A 1016 -2.69 -13.37 -26.69
CA GLU A 1016 -3.06 -13.66 -25.30
C GLU A 1016 -2.56 -12.54 -24.39
N ASP A 1017 -3.38 -12.16 -23.40
CA ASP A 1017 -3.05 -11.15 -22.41
C ASP A 1017 -2.83 -11.81 -21.04
N GLY A 1018 -1.60 -11.74 -20.55
CA GLY A 1018 -1.20 -12.39 -19.30
C GLY A 1018 -2.02 -11.97 -18.08
N GLU A 1019 -2.64 -10.79 -18.11
CA GLU A 1019 -3.26 -10.15 -16.94
C GLU A 1019 -4.79 -10.03 -17.09
N ARG A 1020 -5.28 -9.68 -18.29
CA ARG A 1020 -6.69 -9.27 -18.50
C ARG A 1020 -7.62 -10.41 -18.95
N PHE A 1021 -7.19 -11.31 -19.84
CA PHE A 1021 -8.04 -12.39 -20.36
C PHE A 1021 -7.27 -13.65 -20.77
N LYS A 1022 -7.86 -14.83 -20.52
CA LYS A 1022 -7.39 -16.11 -21.05
C LYS A 1022 -7.89 -16.27 -22.48
N LEU A 1023 -7.01 -16.63 -23.41
CA LEU A 1023 -7.35 -16.82 -24.82
C LEU A 1023 -7.28 -18.30 -25.20
N VAL A 1024 -8.43 -18.97 -25.27
CA VAL A 1024 -8.51 -20.36 -25.72
C VAL A 1024 -8.78 -20.38 -27.22
N LYS A 1025 -7.92 -21.04 -27.99
CA LYS A 1025 -8.09 -21.25 -29.44
C LYS A 1025 -8.33 -22.72 -29.73
N GLU A 1026 -9.22 -23.01 -30.68
CA GLU A 1026 -9.53 -24.35 -31.17
C GLU A 1026 -9.78 -24.29 -32.68
N GLU A 1027 -9.37 -25.30 -33.43
CA GLU A 1027 -9.67 -25.41 -34.86
C GLU A 1027 -10.37 -26.75 -35.14
N LYS A 1028 -11.56 -26.68 -35.73
CA LYS A 1028 -12.44 -27.84 -35.95
C LYS A 1028 -13.18 -27.66 -37.27
N ASN A 1029 -13.08 -28.64 -38.18
CA ASN A 1029 -13.65 -28.59 -39.54
C ASN A 1029 -13.24 -27.35 -40.37
N GLY A 1030 -12.04 -26.81 -40.15
CA GLY A 1030 -11.55 -25.58 -40.77
C GLY A 1030 -12.20 -24.29 -40.22
N VAL A 1031 -12.94 -24.37 -39.11
CA VAL A 1031 -13.41 -23.22 -38.33
C VAL A 1031 -12.46 -23.00 -37.17
N THR A 1032 -11.80 -21.85 -37.14
CA THR A 1032 -11.05 -21.40 -35.96
C THR A 1032 -12.01 -20.72 -34.99
N THR A 1033 -12.17 -21.33 -33.81
CA THR A 1033 -12.91 -20.77 -32.67
C THR A 1033 -11.94 -20.16 -31.65
N GLN A 1034 -12.28 -18.98 -31.13
CA GLN A 1034 -11.48 -18.23 -30.15
C GLN A 1034 -12.38 -17.74 -29.01
N LEU A 1035 -12.01 -18.06 -27.78
CA LEU A 1035 -12.74 -17.73 -26.56
C LEU A 1035 -11.87 -16.81 -25.70
N PHE A 1036 -12.35 -15.59 -25.47
CA PHE A 1036 -11.69 -14.52 -24.71
C PHE A 1036 -12.38 -14.41 -23.34
N ALA A 1037 -11.83 -15.11 -22.35
CA ALA A 1037 -12.40 -15.25 -21.01
C ALA A 1037 -11.77 -14.25 -20.03
N THR A 1038 -12.58 -13.42 -19.35
CA THR A 1038 -12.06 -12.43 -18.40
C THR A 1038 -11.41 -13.06 -17.18
N LYS A 1039 -10.23 -12.56 -16.79
CA LYS A 1039 -9.57 -12.93 -15.54
C LYS A 1039 -10.19 -12.20 -14.35
N GLN A 1040 -9.86 -12.66 -13.14
CA GLN A 1040 -10.29 -12.03 -11.90
C GLN A 1040 -9.89 -10.53 -11.90
N GLY A 1041 -10.76 -9.69 -11.36
CA GLY A 1041 -10.54 -8.23 -11.33
C GLY A 1041 -10.59 -7.52 -12.69
N HIS A 1042 -11.01 -8.18 -13.78
CA HIS A 1042 -11.06 -7.58 -15.13
C HIS A 1042 -12.40 -7.79 -15.83
N LEU A 1043 -12.84 -6.81 -16.65
CA LEU A 1043 -14.03 -6.90 -17.49
C LEU A 1043 -13.83 -6.27 -18.88
N ILE A 1044 -14.48 -6.86 -19.88
CA ILE A 1044 -14.60 -6.24 -21.20
C ILE A 1044 -15.60 -5.08 -21.10
N GLN A 1045 -15.23 -3.90 -21.63
CA GLN A 1045 -16.11 -2.74 -21.80
C GLN A 1045 -16.47 -2.50 -23.27
N LYS A 1046 -15.62 -2.93 -24.20
CA LYS A 1046 -15.75 -2.67 -25.64
C LYS A 1046 -15.08 -3.80 -26.43
N VAL A 1047 -15.67 -4.16 -27.57
CA VAL A 1047 -15.11 -5.11 -28.55
C VAL A 1047 -14.94 -4.39 -29.88
N MET A 1048 -13.73 -4.45 -30.45
CA MET A 1048 -13.36 -3.80 -31.72
C MET A 1048 -12.69 -4.80 -32.66
N ASP A 1049 -12.96 -4.71 -33.96
CA ASP A 1049 -12.22 -5.42 -35.01
C ASP A 1049 -11.22 -4.44 -35.62
N GLY A 1050 -10.07 -4.29 -34.95
CA GLY A 1050 -9.02 -3.33 -35.27
C GLY A 1050 -9.47 -1.89 -35.05
N LYS A 1051 -9.93 -1.22 -36.12
CA LYS A 1051 -10.47 0.15 -36.08
C LYS A 1051 -12.00 0.22 -36.09
N MET A 1052 -12.70 -0.91 -36.23
CA MET A 1052 -14.16 -0.95 -36.28
C MET A 1052 -14.73 -1.28 -34.90
N ASP A 1053 -15.58 -0.41 -34.37
CA ASP A 1053 -16.35 -0.69 -33.15
C ASP A 1053 -17.43 -1.74 -33.44
N VAL A 1054 -17.39 -2.87 -32.74
CA VAL A 1054 -18.34 -3.98 -32.92
C VAL A 1054 -19.39 -3.99 -31.82
N TYR A 1055 -18.98 -3.76 -30.58
CA TYR A 1055 -19.86 -3.68 -29.42
C TYR A 1055 -19.30 -2.76 -28.34
N THR A 1056 -20.17 -2.01 -27.67
CA THR A 1056 -19.86 -1.29 -26.43
C THR A 1056 -20.82 -1.78 -25.36
N VAL A 1057 -20.28 -2.23 -24.24
CA VAL A 1057 -21.07 -2.84 -23.15
C VAL A 1057 -21.88 -1.74 -22.45
N PRO A 1058 -23.20 -1.89 -22.28
CA PRO A 1058 -24.03 -0.97 -21.51
C PRO A 1058 -23.52 -0.72 -20.09
N ARG A 1059 -23.78 0.46 -19.51
CA ARG A 1059 -23.26 0.84 -18.19
C ARG A 1059 -23.72 -0.09 -17.05
N ASP A 1060 -24.88 -0.72 -17.24
CA ASP A 1060 -25.56 -1.66 -16.37
C ASP A 1060 -25.30 -3.14 -16.73
N GLN A 1061 -24.37 -3.41 -17.66
CA GLN A 1061 -23.96 -4.75 -18.05
C GLN A 1061 -22.48 -5.05 -17.76
N VAL A 1062 -22.21 -6.33 -17.59
CA VAL A 1062 -20.90 -6.93 -17.29
C VAL A 1062 -20.59 -7.95 -18.40
N CYS A 1063 -19.56 -7.71 -19.21
CA CYS A 1063 -19.14 -8.65 -20.27
C CYS A 1063 -17.93 -9.48 -19.80
N TYR A 1064 -18.10 -10.80 -19.75
CA TYR A 1064 -17.14 -11.74 -19.12
C TYR A 1064 -16.59 -12.79 -20.09
N LEU A 1065 -17.23 -13.02 -21.23
CA LEU A 1065 -16.73 -13.93 -22.27
C LEU A 1065 -17.12 -13.40 -23.66
N CYS A 1066 -16.17 -13.49 -24.59
CA CYS A 1066 -16.39 -13.25 -26.01
C CYS A 1066 -15.98 -14.52 -26.79
N GLU A 1067 -16.84 -14.98 -27.68
CA GLU A 1067 -16.67 -16.18 -28.51
C GLU A 1067 -16.70 -15.79 -29.98
N ILE A 1068 -15.68 -16.18 -30.74
CA ILE A 1068 -15.57 -15.90 -32.18
C ILE A 1068 -15.33 -17.19 -32.92
N HIS A 1069 -16.08 -17.42 -33.99
CA HIS A 1069 -15.83 -18.45 -34.98
C HIS A 1069 -15.42 -17.78 -36.29
N SER A 1070 -14.44 -18.35 -36.99
CA SER A 1070 -13.88 -17.77 -38.21
C SER A 1070 -13.49 -18.83 -39.22
N LYS A 1071 -13.85 -18.63 -40.48
CA LYS A 1071 -13.47 -19.48 -41.62
C LYS A 1071 -13.32 -18.62 -42.87
N GLY A 1072 -12.09 -18.55 -43.39
CA GLY A 1072 -11.74 -17.62 -44.48
C GLY A 1072 -12.05 -16.17 -44.10
N THR A 1073 -12.86 -15.48 -44.91
CA THR A 1073 -13.33 -14.12 -44.67
C THR A 1073 -14.56 -14.02 -43.77
N SER A 1074 -15.21 -15.14 -43.44
CA SER A 1074 -16.46 -15.17 -42.68
C SER A 1074 -16.19 -15.31 -41.18
N LYS A 1075 -16.68 -14.37 -40.37
CA LYS A 1075 -16.66 -14.42 -38.90
C LYS A 1075 -18.07 -14.42 -38.32
N LEU A 1076 -18.26 -15.15 -37.22
CA LEU A 1076 -19.41 -15.08 -36.32
C LEU A 1076 -18.90 -14.72 -34.92
N LEU A 1077 -19.61 -13.85 -34.22
CA LEU A 1077 -19.25 -13.36 -32.88
C LEU A 1077 -20.44 -13.51 -31.93
N ARG A 1078 -20.20 -14.12 -30.77
CA ARG A 1078 -21.14 -14.18 -29.64
C ARG A 1078 -20.50 -13.49 -28.43
N ILE A 1079 -21.24 -12.57 -27.83
CA ILE A 1079 -20.80 -11.80 -26.66
C ILE A 1079 -21.65 -12.23 -25.47
N HIS A 1080 -21.01 -12.61 -24.38
CA HIS A 1080 -21.65 -13.10 -23.16
C HIS A 1080 -21.56 -11.98 -22.12
N SER A 1081 -22.69 -11.35 -21.83
CA SER A 1081 -22.82 -10.35 -20.78
C SER A 1081 -23.77 -10.82 -19.68
N HIS A 1082 -23.89 -10.04 -18.61
CA HIS A 1082 -25.02 -10.14 -17.68
C HIS A 1082 -25.44 -8.78 -17.14
N LYS A 1083 -26.69 -8.71 -16.67
CA LYS A 1083 -27.25 -7.62 -15.86
C LYS A 1083 -27.83 -8.23 -14.58
N ASP A 1084 -27.34 -7.85 -13.40
CA ASP A 1084 -27.76 -8.42 -12.11
C ASP A 1084 -27.71 -9.98 -12.09
N TYR A 1085 -26.62 -10.55 -12.63
CA TYR A 1085 -26.41 -11.98 -12.94
C TYR A 1085 -27.41 -12.64 -13.90
N LYS A 1086 -28.38 -11.91 -14.47
CA LYS A 1086 -29.16 -12.36 -15.63
C LYS A 1086 -28.26 -12.30 -16.86
N ILE A 1087 -27.80 -13.47 -17.30
CA ILE A 1087 -26.94 -13.59 -18.48
C ILE A 1087 -27.68 -13.11 -19.74
N GLU A 1088 -26.96 -12.47 -20.65
CA GLU A 1088 -27.43 -12.05 -21.96
C GLU A 1088 -26.41 -12.46 -23.02
N PHE A 1089 -26.86 -12.69 -24.25
CA PHE A 1089 -26.03 -13.11 -25.37
C PHE A 1089 -26.34 -12.24 -26.59
N GLN A 1090 -25.35 -11.47 -27.05
CA GLN A 1090 -25.47 -10.66 -28.26
C GLN A 1090 -24.69 -11.33 -29.39
N CYS A 1091 -25.32 -11.51 -30.56
CA CYS A 1091 -24.82 -12.34 -31.65
C CYS A 1091 -24.65 -11.49 -32.91
N TYR A 1092 -23.56 -11.71 -33.64
CA TYR A 1092 -23.17 -10.92 -34.81
C TYR A 1092 -22.54 -11.78 -35.90
N GLU A 1093 -22.62 -11.32 -37.15
CA GLU A 1093 -21.87 -11.84 -38.31
C GLU A 1093 -21.10 -10.73 -39.03
N SER A 1094 -19.94 -11.05 -39.59
CA SER A 1094 -19.22 -10.13 -40.46
C SER A 1094 -19.73 -10.24 -41.90
N ALA A 1095 -20.42 -9.21 -42.39
CA ALA A 1095 -20.56 -8.99 -43.82
C ALA A 1095 -19.32 -8.26 -44.35
N GLY A 1096 -19.06 -8.30 -45.66
CA GLY A 1096 -17.89 -7.66 -46.29
C GLY A 1096 -17.78 -6.13 -46.15
N SER A 1097 -18.74 -5.48 -45.48
CA SER A 1097 -18.76 -4.04 -45.18
C SER A 1097 -18.84 -3.74 -43.66
N GLY A 1098 -18.79 -4.75 -42.79
CA GLY A 1098 -18.88 -4.60 -41.33
C GLY A 1098 -19.77 -5.63 -40.64
N TRP A 1099 -19.87 -5.50 -39.32
CA TRP A 1099 -20.63 -6.43 -38.48
C TRP A 1099 -22.14 -6.13 -38.47
N LYS A 1100 -22.97 -7.18 -38.50
CA LYS A 1100 -24.43 -7.12 -38.42
C LYS A 1100 -24.93 -7.95 -37.25
N VAL A 1101 -25.95 -7.48 -36.54
CA VAL A 1101 -26.62 -8.25 -35.48
C VAL A 1101 -27.35 -9.44 -36.10
N VAL A 1102 -27.25 -10.60 -35.45
CA VAL A 1102 -27.94 -11.84 -35.80
C VAL A 1102 -28.82 -12.24 -34.62
N GLU A 1103 -30.09 -12.58 -34.86
CA GLU A 1103 -30.94 -13.10 -33.80
C GLU A 1103 -30.39 -14.43 -33.26
N ARG A 1104 -30.39 -14.59 -31.93
CA ARG A 1104 -29.75 -15.73 -31.26
C ARG A 1104 -30.19 -17.10 -31.80
N GLN A 1105 -31.46 -17.23 -32.16
CA GLN A 1105 -32.05 -18.44 -32.74
C GLN A 1105 -31.38 -18.90 -34.05
N TYR A 1106 -30.93 -17.97 -34.90
CA TYR A 1106 -30.31 -18.30 -36.19
C TYR A 1106 -28.79 -18.51 -36.11
N PHE A 1107 -28.13 -18.05 -35.03
CA PHE A 1107 -26.68 -18.17 -34.88
C PHE A 1107 -26.20 -19.63 -34.90
N GLY A 1108 -26.94 -20.55 -34.28
CA GLY A 1108 -26.60 -21.98 -34.27
C GLY A 1108 -26.56 -22.57 -35.69
N GLY A 1109 -27.59 -22.31 -36.50
CA GLY A 1109 -27.64 -22.76 -37.90
C GLY A 1109 -26.57 -22.11 -38.79
N LYS A 1110 -26.23 -20.82 -38.55
CA LYS A 1110 -25.12 -20.16 -39.27
C LYS A 1110 -23.76 -20.76 -38.90
N LEU A 1111 -23.55 -21.11 -37.64
CA LEU A 1111 -22.33 -21.80 -37.19
C LEU A 1111 -22.26 -23.24 -37.74
N GLU A 1112 -23.38 -23.96 -37.82
CA GLU A 1112 -23.43 -25.27 -38.48
C GLU A 1112 -23.06 -25.19 -39.95
N ASN A 1113 -23.58 -24.22 -40.71
CA ASN A 1113 -23.26 -24.07 -42.13
C ASN A 1113 -21.76 -23.76 -42.33
N MET A 1114 -21.19 -22.88 -41.49
CA MET A 1114 -19.74 -22.61 -41.44
C MET A 1114 -18.87 -23.85 -41.13
N GLN A 1115 -19.46 -24.93 -40.59
CA GLN A 1115 -18.83 -26.23 -40.32
C GLN A 1115 -19.21 -27.34 -41.32
N ARG A 1116 -19.94 -27.01 -42.40
CA ARG A 1116 -20.37 -27.92 -43.48
C ARG A 1116 -19.73 -27.50 -44.81
N ASP A 1117 -19.79 -26.21 -45.11
CA ASP A 1117 -18.78 -25.50 -45.90
C ASP A 1117 -17.43 -25.61 -45.18
#